data_AF-A0A7S1G0Z9-F1
#
_entry.id   AF-A0A7S1G0Z9-F1
#
_cell.length_a   1.000
_cell.length_b   1.000
_cell.length_c   1.000
_cell.angle_alpha   90.00
_cell.angle_beta   90.00
_cell.angle_gamma   90.00
#
_symmetry.space_group_name_H-M   'P 1'
#
loop_
_entity.id
_entity.type
_entity.pdbx_description
1 polymer ?
#
loop_
_entity_poly.entity_id
_entity_poly.type
_entity_poly.pdbx_seq_one_letter_code
_entity_poly.pdbx_strand_id
1 'polypeptide(L)'
;MISFNAFFGGIVFLSSCAHNVHCNDGSCDDTSSVDKLIDWVQSNGGFFGPKHEFRRAIPGDLSSHFGVFATEDIEEDELLMSVPWKCILNDPKDAIKSFHNFADENMYFNCGSTQLLLDEMRKGDQSFYEPYTSYILDQPRGRIPSDWTKAGKDLLEEIIGFDMLPPKDVVELVVLWKRFCEVEASDDPLVERALIEYHSRGDDDMLVPLFELYNHGNGMQANSYSEVTFGVKQEMFASRAIKKGDEITYSYSLNDDEDLDGIDTYDTSQFLRDYGIVETLPQKWIIPEHGLSFKVVSTYEIIWNQEPEFEGIKFLEEQYERLNEIIGPRLKEIEKKARSGNIADTENYIPLPNELNTIRRYFNAIKSAISLALQSAVEEWGEHAIEFSVSYDDIQTPEQGDRHHNSHENFPSYNFERPDPNWITIDLDPPGYQEIKWVGDPKKNDVCFVLDSWSYQSCSSFRAHYHDIAAHFPTRYFESVRRVAILGGGDGLMLHEMMKYDTIEKVVQLELDQRVLRKSHKYFASQPFFHDERVEWWFGNAAKSLLMLPNDYFGSFDIVFVDLSESGFLSSSVTDDLSVWEIIVQLLSPEGILIKNEPYHETLKSFFDQTMLIYYEHVPIIESWALAIGSNRMDLLQPNATSMKKWGSVKTVLEHYSASPDDFNDHFKFVHDYQVNDARTDGKCKKTRSVTEAHENPLAGILFILEAENTSQAFEIDDVFVALGEVGVTPTFSLKHSLEDDKILGTVFLREGFVTVRSWPLVNYCAFDVQLWGAFNQLENIKKRLAKMAGSSTDSLSSYRIVTSGMSGVVKLDEDRKGIGPTNVNSRECNEIELADVEIDEDILESVIEKSLGMIQEKSGTVAVLCGSSDEPCRSHDVLLKKGSNFNTEPLWSCPDIVDMEEDDERYTLLMFECELKLLDHLHDTVSQNGQIAGFILDSSAPMTMAILAHRIWKNPRNKRSLLANRFSFIAFMESESEYWMEDFLEWRRKEMIDYEHLFRAEVAVGSTNGVIELGILSGQDVNFFGRLVNVTSLMEEHTGLTTKIKKVEGGIEEIPTDQESKWYVEDDFERSEGESQFAGQRPLAEQNVFQFTATRTELSMDLLEEAMRVSLLEHTDVKFHSWHDLVDGFILASVSSLGTTALVWDGLESVVINIFCYESEAIESFRIRFFAFLRNKIEVELESRDVFPRGIGRVVNLKKDLKVWKNLSNANSGLDSQTSSS
;
A
#
# COMPACT_ATOMS: atom_id res chain seq x y z
N MET A 1 -69.00 5.42 -62.47
CA MET A 1 -69.41 4.02 -62.26
C MET A 1 -68.17 3.21 -61.94
N ILE A 2 -68.11 2.67 -60.71
CA ILE A 2 -67.59 1.34 -60.32
C ILE A 2 -66.08 1.01 -60.51
N SER A 3 -65.49 0.58 -59.37
CA SER A 3 -64.46 -0.47 -59.10
C SER A 3 -62.95 -0.30 -59.38
N PHE A 4 -62.18 -0.54 -58.29
CA PHE A 4 -60.98 -1.41 -58.11
C PHE A 4 -59.99 -1.64 -59.28
N ASN A 5 -58.71 -1.28 -59.09
CA ASN A 5 -57.58 -2.16 -58.70
C ASN A 5 -56.18 -1.55 -58.99
N ALA A 6 -55.33 -1.54 -57.95
CA ALA A 6 -53.93 -2.02 -57.90
C ALA A 6 -52.75 -1.38 -58.70
N PHE A 7 -51.57 -1.53 -58.05
CA PHE A 7 -50.16 -1.50 -58.52
C PHE A 7 -49.34 -0.18 -58.51
N PHE A 8 -48.32 -0.19 -57.64
CA PHE A 8 -46.95 0.36 -57.74
C PHE A 8 -46.68 1.88 -57.80
N GLY A 9 -45.78 2.31 -56.91
CA GLY A 9 -44.58 3.04 -57.34
C GLY A 9 -44.36 4.40 -56.69
N GLY A 10 -43.40 4.46 -55.77
CA GLY A 10 -42.82 5.70 -55.27
C GLY A 10 -41.77 5.50 -54.18
N ILE A 11 -40.70 4.73 -54.47
CA ILE A 11 -39.49 4.57 -53.62
C ILE A 11 -38.40 5.54 -54.13
N VAL A 12 -37.62 6.09 -53.19
CA VAL A 12 -36.15 6.36 -53.19
C VAL A 12 -35.73 7.80 -52.83
N PHE A 13 -35.31 7.94 -51.55
CA PHE A 13 -34.11 8.55 -50.93
C PHE A 13 -33.50 9.90 -51.37
N LEU A 14 -33.24 10.80 -50.39
CA LEU A 14 -31.92 10.94 -49.72
C LEU A 14 -31.89 12.00 -48.57
N SER A 15 -31.34 11.57 -47.43
CA SER A 15 -30.48 12.25 -46.42
C SER A 15 -30.83 13.62 -45.79
N SER A 16 -31.03 13.63 -44.47
CA SER A 16 -30.28 14.44 -43.46
C SER A 16 -30.92 14.26 -42.06
N CYS A 17 -30.14 14.47 -41.00
CA CYS A 17 -30.48 14.25 -39.58
C CYS A 17 -31.86 14.76 -39.13
N ALA A 18 -32.65 13.92 -38.44
CA ALA A 18 -33.76 14.25 -37.54
C ALA A 18 -34.16 12.92 -36.85
N HIS A 19 -34.13 12.70 -35.53
CA HIS A 19 -34.87 13.40 -34.47
C HIS A 19 -36.23 13.92 -34.96
N ASN A 20 -37.13 12.99 -35.30
CA ASN A 20 -38.54 13.31 -35.49
C ASN A 20 -39.23 13.30 -34.12
N VAL A 21 -39.17 14.45 -33.42
CA VAL A 21 -40.26 14.90 -32.55
C VAL A 21 -41.23 15.69 -33.44
N HIS A 22 -42.53 15.65 -33.16
CA HIS A 22 -43.56 16.39 -33.90
C HIS A 22 -43.32 17.92 -33.85
N CYS A 23 -42.44 18.47 -34.69
CA CYS A 23 -42.25 19.93 -34.83
C CYS A 23 -43.12 20.47 -35.96
N ASN A 24 -44.33 20.95 -35.62
CA ASN A 24 -45.17 21.74 -36.54
C ASN A 24 -44.77 23.22 -36.42
N ASP A 25 -43.67 23.64 -37.06
CA ASP A 25 -43.31 25.04 -37.45
C ASP A 25 -41.82 25.42 -37.34
N GLY A 26 -40.94 24.51 -36.91
CA GLY A 26 -39.50 24.80 -36.87
C GLY A 26 -39.04 25.62 -35.65
N SER A 27 -39.89 25.76 -34.64
CA SER A 27 -39.47 25.99 -33.25
C SER A 27 -39.63 24.68 -32.46
N CYS A 28 -38.58 23.89 -32.34
CA CYS A 28 -38.59 22.75 -31.41
C CYS A 28 -38.19 23.32 -30.04
N ASP A 29 -39.18 23.74 -29.25
CA ASP A 29 -39.00 24.15 -27.86
C ASP A 29 -39.16 22.89 -26.99
N ASP A 30 -38.03 22.21 -26.72
CA ASP A 30 -37.96 20.97 -25.93
C ASP A 30 -38.55 21.14 -24.51
N THR A 31 -38.78 22.37 -24.04
CA THR A 31 -39.29 22.69 -22.71
C THR A 31 -40.82 22.66 -22.62
N SER A 32 -41.56 22.78 -23.72
CA SER A 32 -43.02 23.01 -23.65
C SER A 32 -43.86 21.86 -23.06
N SER A 33 -43.37 20.61 -23.12
CA SER A 33 -44.00 19.45 -22.47
C SER A 33 -43.53 19.29 -21.02
N VAL A 34 -42.28 19.65 -20.72
CA VAL A 34 -41.70 19.65 -19.37
C VAL A 34 -42.33 20.75 -18.51
N ASP A 35 -42.58 21.93 -19.07
CA ASP A 35 -43.25 23.04 -18.40
C ASP A 35 -44.67 22.65 -17.95
N LYS A 36 -45.40 21.91 -18.80
CA LYS A 36 -46.72 21.35 -18.41
C LYS A 36 -46.62 20.33 -17.28
N LEU A 37 -45.54 19.55 -17.24
CA LEU A 37 -45.29 18.56 -16.19
C LEU A 37 -44.96 19.25 -14.86
N ILE A 38 -44.12 20.30 -14.88
CA ILE A 38 -43.83 21.14 -13.71
C ILE A 38 -45.12 21.79 -13.19
N ASP A 39 -45.90 22.42 -14.08
CA ASP A 39 -47.17 23.05 -13.73
C ASP A 39 -48.14 22.04 -13.08
N TRP A 40 -48.21 20.82 -13.61
CA TRP A 40 -49.04 19.75 -13.06
C TRP A 40 -48.58 19.31 -11.67
N VAL A 41 -47.28 19.05 -11.47
CA VAL A 41 -46.72 18.68 -10.15
C VAL A 41 -46.92 19.80 -9.12
N GLN A 42 -46.63 21.05 -9.48
CA GLN A 42 -46.83 22.21 -8.61
C GLN A 42 -48.30 22.44 -8.27
N SER A 43 -49.22 22.32 -9.24
CA SER A 43 -50.67 22.45 -9.00
C SER A 43 -51.21 21.38 -8.04
N ASN A 44 -50.47 20.29 -7.87
CA ASN A 44 -50.79 19.18 -7.00
C ASN A 44 -50.09 19.23 -5.63
N GLY A 45 -49.36 20.31 -5.32
CA GLY A 45 -48.67 20.50 -4.05
C GLY A 45 -47.20 20.13 -4.05
N GLY A 46 -46.61 19.89 -5.23
CA GLY A 46 -45.18 19.70 -5.39
C GLY A 46 -44.40 21.01 -5.51
N PHE A 47 -43.08 20.87 -5.64
CA PHE A 47 -42.14 21.97 -5.74
C PHE A 47 -41.10 21.69 -6.83
N PHE A 48 -40.71 22.73 -7.56
CA PHE A 48 -39.58 22.72 -8.48
C PHE A 48 -38.88 24.06 -8.32
N GLY A 49 -37.59 24.04 -7.99
CA GLY A 49 -36.85 25.22 -7.56
C GLY A 49 -36.63 26.24 -8.68
N PRO A 50 -36.67 27.55 -8.39
CA PRO A 50 -36.50 28.58 -9.41
C PRO A 50 -35.03 28.77 -9.84
N LYS A 51 -34.08 28.20 -9.10
CA LYS A 51 -32.63 28.36 -9.31
C LYS A 51 -32.02 27.32 -10.26
N HIS A 52 -32.85 26.53 -10.93
CA HIS A 52 -32.40 25.58 -11.94
C HIS A 52 -33.45 25.46 -13.04
N GLU A 53 -33.00 25.02 -14.21
CA GLU A 53 -33.86 24.85 -15.39
C GLU A 53 -33.48 23.58 -16.16
N PHE A 54 -34.46 23.02 -16.85
CA PHE A 54 -34.23 21.97 -17.83
C PHE A 54 -33.75 22.59 -19.14
N ARG A 55 -32.57 22.19 -19.61
CA ARG A 55 -32.03 22.65 -20.90
C ARG A 55 -31.04 21.66 -21.49
N ARG A 56 -30.68 21.90 -22.75
CA ARG A 56 -29.52 21.25 -23.36
C ARG A 56 -28.22 21.84 -22.81
N ALA A 57 -27.20 21.01 -22.62
CA ALA A 57 -25.90 21.44 -22.13
C ALA A 57 -25.28 22.52 -23.04
N ILE A 58 -25.45 22.37 -24.36
CA ILE A 58 -25.11 23.36 -25.38
C ILE A 58 -26.41 23.88 -26.02
N PRO A 59 -26.80 25.14 -25.73
CA PRO A 59 -28.02 25.73 -26.30
C PRO A 59 -28.02 25.72 -27.84
N GLY A 60 -29.10 25.20 -28.45
CA GLY A 60 -29.28 25.14 -29.89
C GLY A 60 -28.58 23.98 -30.61
N ASP A 61 -27.79 23.19 -29.90
CA ASP A 61 -27.23 21.94 -30.43
C ASP A 61 -28.17 20.77 -30.11
N LEU A 62 -28.93 20.32 -31.10
CA LEU A 62 -29.84 19.18 -30.98
C LEU A 62 -29.13 17.85 -30.65
N SER A 63 -27.80 17.80 -30.79
CA SER A 63 -26.98 16.62 -30.42
C SER A 63 -26.42 16.69 -28.99
N SER A 64 -26.55 17.83 -28.30
CA SER A 64 -26.14 17.99 -26.91
C SER A 64 -27.17 17.39 -25.94
N HIS A 65 -26.67 16.81 -24.83
CA HIS A 65 -27.53 16.14 -23.85
C HIS A 65 -28.45 17.13 -23.15
N PHE A 66 -29.62 16.63 -22.75
CA PHE A 66 -30.62 17.37 -21.97
C PHE A 66 -30.42 17.03 -20.50
N GLY A 67 -30.48 18.02 -19.62
CA GLY A 67 -30.25 17.86 -18.19
C GLY A 67 -30.75 19.05 -17.38
N VAL A 68 -30.46 19.05 -16.09
CA VAL A 68 -30.86 20.11 -15.16
C VAL A 68 -29.65 20.95 -14.83
N PHE A 69 -29.75 22.26 -15.02
CA PHE A 69 -28.62 23.16 -14.80
C PHE A 69 -28.99 24.29 -13.86
N ALA A 70 -28.08 24.63 -12.97
CA ALA A 70 -28.23 25.75 -12.05
C ALA A 70 -28.25 27.08 -12.83
N THR A 71 -29.28 27.89 -12.62
CA THR A 71 -29.43 29.24 -13.21
C THR A 71 -28.89 30.33 -12.28
N GLU A 72 -28.75 30.00 -10.99
CA GLU A 72 -28.16 30.77 -9.90
C GLU A 72 -27.33 29.85 -8.99
N ASP A 73 -26.58 30.41 -8.05
CA ASP A 73 -25.88 29.61 -7.05
C ASP A 73 -26.91 28.96 -6.09
N ILE A 74 -26.78 27.65 -5.91
CA ILE A 74 -27.62 26.82 -5.03
C ILE A 74 -26.75 26.42 -3.83
N GLU A 75 -27.26 26.64 -2.62
CA GLU A 75 -26.53 26.30 -1.39
C GLU A 75 -26.67 24.80 -1.07
N GLU A 76 -25.75 24.26 -0.27
CA GLU A 76 -25.88 22.92 0.31
C GLU A 76 -27.20 22.78 1.08
N ASP A 77 -27.82 21.61 1.02
CA ASP A 77 -29.13 21.29 1.61
C ASP A 77 -30.32 22.10 1.05
N GLU A 78 -30.13 22.90 0.00
CA GLU A 78 -31.25 23.61 -0.62
C GLU A 78 -32.17 22.63 -1.36
N LEU A 79 -33.49 22.72 -1.10
CA LEU A 79 -34.50 21.90 -1.76
C LEU A 79 -34.52 22.21 -3.27
N LEU A 80 -34.33 21.18 -4.08
CA LEU A 80 -34.35 21.25 -5.53
C LEU A 80 -35.74 20.94 -6.07
N MET A 81 -36.34 19.83 -5.66
CA MET A 81 -37.72 19.48 -6.04
C MET A 81 -38.46 18.72 -4.94
N SER A 82 -39.78 18.67 -5.05
CA SER A 82 -40.66 17.83 -4.24
C SER A 82 -41.82 17.32 -5.08
N VAL A 83 -41.99 16.01 -5.16
CA VAL A 83 -43.05 15.33 -5.91
C VAL A 83 -44.03 14.70 -4.93
N PRO A 84 -45.30 15.14 -4.86
CA PRO A 84 -46.29 14.55 -3.96
C PRO A 84 -46.58 13.10 -4.33
N TRP A 85 -46.80 12.24 -3.33
CA TRP A 85 -47.01 10.80 -3.56
C TRP A 85 -48.14 10.48 -4.55
N LYS A 86 -49.22 11.27 -4.56
CA LYS A 86 -50.33 11.09 -5.51
C LYS A 86 -49.95 11.33 -6.99
N CYS A 87 -48.80 11.97 -7.24
CA CYS A 87 -48.27 12.20 -8.59
C CYS A 87 -47.27 11.12 -9.01
N ILE A 88 -46.81 10.28 -8.07
CA ILE A 88 -45.92 9.15 -8.31
C ILE A 88 -46.78 7.96 -8.76
N LEU A 89 -46.35 7.26 -9.80
CA LEU A 89 -47.06 6.08 -10.31
C LEU A 89 -46.37 4.82 -9.80
N ASN A 90 -47.05 4.10 -8.90
CA ASN A 90 -46.61 2.82 -8.35
C ASN A 90 -47.81 1.92 -8.00
N ASP A 91 -47.66 0.60 -8.13
CA ASP A 91 -48.62 -0.38 -7.60
C ASP A 91 -48.25 -0.71 -6.14
N PRO A 92 -49.16 -0.46 -5.17
CA PRO A 92 -48.91 -0.77 -3.75
C PRO A 92 -48.55 -2.23 -3.47
N LYS A 93 -48.89 -3.18 -4.37
CA LYS A 93 -48.52 -4.60 -4.23
C LYS A 93 -47.08 -4.89 -4.61
N ASP A 94 -46.50 -4.08 -5.50
CA ASP A 94 -45.09 -4.21 -5.91
C ASP A 94 -44.21 -3.55 -4.82
N ALA A 95 -44.65 -2.41 -4.28
CA ALA A 95 -44.01 -1.71 -3.15
C ALA A 95 -43.99 -2.47 -1.81
N ILE A 96 -44.81 -3.51 -1.63
CA ILE A 96 -44.80 -4.36 -0.42
C ILE A 96 -43.90 -5.59 -0.62
N LYS A 97 -43.65 -6.01 -1.86
CA LYS A 97 -42.86 -7.21 -2.17
C LYS A 97 -41.35 -6.95 -2.18
N SER A 98 -40.93 -5.74 -2.54
CA SER A 98 -39.53 -5.29 -2.50
C SER A 98 -38.93 -5.32 -1.08
N PHE A 99 -39.76 -5.23 -0.03
CA PHE A 99 -39.32 -5.17 1.36
C PHE A 99 -39.21 -6.53 2.08
N HIS A 100 -39.74 -7.63 1.53
CA HIS A 100 -40.01 -8.85 2.33
C HIS A 100 -39.51 -10.19 1.77
N ASN A 101 -38.94 -10.30 0.56
CA ASN A 101 -38.44 -11.60 0.07
C ASN A 101 -37.38 -11.47 -1.06
N PHE A 102 -36.11 -11.72 -0.74
CA PHE A 102 -35.01 -11.78 -1.71
C PHE A 102 -34.96 -13.07 -2.56
N ALA A 103 -35.93 -13.99 -2.42
CA ALA A 103 -35.87 -15.34 -2.99
C ALA A 103 -36.88 -15.61 -4.14
N ASP A 104 -37.63 -14.61 -4.63
CA ASP A 104 -38.65 -14.80 -5.68
C ASP A 104 -38.19 -14.19 -7.02
N GLU A 105 -37.95 -15.03 -8.04
CA GLU A 105 -37.52 -14.62 -9.40
C GLU A 105 -38.52 -13.66 -10.10
N ASN A 106 -39.72 -13.48 -9.54
CA ASN A 106 -40.74 -12.53 -10.03
C ASN A 106 -40.46 -11.06 -9.66
N MET A 107 -39.47 -10.77 -8.81
CA MET A 107 -39.18 -9.43 -8.28
C MET A 107 -38.63 -8.45 -9.35
N TYR A 108 -38.02 -8.94 -10.44
CA TYR A 108 -37.32 -8.11 -11.42
C TYR A 108 -38.22 -7.31 -12.39
N PHE A 109 -39.50 -7.65 -12.52
CA PHE A 109 -40.31 -7.18 -13.66
C PHE A 109 -41.44 -6.21 -13.30
N ASN A 110 -41.69 -5.88 -12.03
CA ASN A 110 -42.64 -4.83 -11.59
C ASN A 110 -43.94 -4.77 -12.43
N CYS A 111 -44.55 -5.94 -12.60
CA CYS A 111 -45.64 -6.14 -13.56
C CYS A 111 -46.88 -5.30 -13.24
N GLY A 112 -47.15 -5.03 -11.96
CA GLY A 112 -48.30 -4.25 -11.50
C GLY A 112 -48.14 -2.77 -11.86
N SER A 113 -47.02 -2.17 -11.49
CA SER A 113 -46.70 -0.77 -11.84
C SER A 113 -46.67 -0.54 -13.36
N THR A 114 -46.13 -1.48 -14.13
CA THR A 114 -46.13 -1.39 -15.61
C THR A 114 -47.55 -1.48 -16.19
N GLN A 115 -48.39 -2.36 -15.66
CA GLN A 115 -49.79 -2.47 -16.09
C GLN A 115 -50.59 -1.22 -15.72
N LEU A 116 -50.31 -0.62 -14.57
CA LEU A 116 -50.91 0.65 -14.14
C LEU A 116 -50.55 1.78 -15.12
N LEU A 117 -49.28 1.91 -15.51
CA LEU A 117 -48.84 2.87 -16.52
C LEU A 117 -49.58 2.67 -17.85
N LEU A 118 -49.69 1.43 -18.32
CA LEU A 118 -50.41 1.10 -19.55
C LEU A 118 -51.90 1.49 -19.47
N ASP A 119 -52.55 1.24 -18.33
CA ASP A 119 -53.95 1.59 -18.11
C ASP A 119 -54.15 3.11 -18.08
N GLU A 120 -53.24 3.87 -17.47
CA GLU A 120 -53.26 5.34 -17.51
C GLU A 120 -53.01 5.89 -18.91
N MET A 121 -52.05 5.34 -19.66
CA MET A 121 -51.82 5.70 -21.07
C MET A 121 -53.08 5.46 -21.94
N ARG A 122 -53.81 4.36 -21.71
CA ARG A 122 -55.04 4.05 -22.44
C ARG A 122 -56.21 4.99 -22.12
N LYS A 123 -56.22 5.61 -20.95
CA LYS A 123 -57.24 6.61 -20.57
C LYS A 123 -57.04 7.94 -21.32
N GLY A 124 -55.83 8.22 -21.81
CA GLY A 124 -55.49 9.48 -22.50
C GLY A 124 -55.91 10.71 -21.68
N ASP A 125 -56.62 11.65 -22.31
CA ASP A 125 -57.16 12.88 -21.71
C ASP A 125 -58.01 12.69 -20.44
N GLN A 126 -58.45 11.46 -20.12
CA GLN A 126 -59.22 11.14 -18.92
C GLN A 126 -58.36 10.71 -17.73
N SER A 127 -57.05 10.50 -17.92
CA SER A 127 -56.11 10.13 -16.87
C SER A 127 -55.78 11.31 -15.96
N PHE A 128 -55.67 11.07 -14.65
CA PHE A 128 -55.07 12.05 -13.74
C PHE A 128 -53.59 12.31 -14.07
N TYR A 129 -52.91 11.28 -14.57
CA TYR A 129 -51.51 11.29 -14.98
C TYR A 129 -51.32 11.74 -16.44
N GLU A 130 -52.34 12.28 -17.11
CA GLU A 130 -52.24 12.66 -18.53
C GLU A 130 -51.00 13.48 -18.86
N PRO A 131 -50.65 14.56 -18.11
CA PRO A 131 -49.45 15.35 -18.43
C PRO A 131 -48.16 14.54 -18.40
N TYR A 132 -48.07 13.56 -17.48
CA TYR A 132 -46.92 12.66 -17.36
C TYR A 132 -46.94 11.55 -18.42
N THR A 133 -48.09 10.89 -18.65
CA THR A 133 -48.21 9.86 -19.68
C THR A 133 -48.01 10.39 -21.10
N SER A 134 -48.49 11.61 -21.39
CA SER A 134 -48.27 12.30 -22.66
C SER A 134 -46.80 12.68 -22.82
N TYR A 135 -46.17 13.20 -21.75
CA TYR A 135 -44.73 13.45 -21.75
C TYR A 135 -43.93 12.17 -22.06
N ILE A 136 -44.25 11.04 -21.44
CA ILE A 136 -43.62 9.73 -21.70
C ILE A 136 -43.86 9.29 -23.15
N LEU A 137 -45.08 9.42 -23.68
CA LEU A 137 -45.41 9.02 -25.06
C LEU A 137 -44.68 9.86 -26.12
N ASP A 138 -44.35 11.12 -25.81
CA ASP A 138 -43.62 12.03 -26.72
C ASP A 138 -42.11 11.77 -26.80
N GLN A 139 -41.56 10.87 -25.96
CA GLN A 139 -40.12 10.58 -25.91
C GLN A 139 -39.65 9.78 -27.14
N PRO A 140 -38.40 9.97 -27.62
CA PRO A 140 -37.86 9.16 -28.71
C PRO A 140 -37.71 7.68 -28.31
N ARG A 141 -37.86 6.77 -29.27
CA ARG A 141 -37.52 5.34 -29.10
C ARG A 141 -36.01 5.08 -29.23
N GLY A 142 -35.57 3.90 -28.77
CA GLY A 142 -34.19 3.43 -28.91
C GLY A 142 -33.25 3.96 -27.83
N ARG A 143 -33.75 4.21 -26.61
CA ARG A 143 -32.93 4.68 -25.47
C ARG A 143 -32.09 3.54 -24.90
N ILE A 144 -32.70 2.40 -24.63
CA ILE A 144 -32.05 1.20 -24.07
C ILE A 144 -31.75 0.17 -25.16
N PRO A 145 -30.73 -0.69 -24.99
CA PRO A 145 -30.35 -1.68 -26.00
C PRO A 145 -31.49 -2.61 -26.44
N SER A 146 -32.40 -2.96 -25.53
CA SER A 146 -33.57 -3.79 -25.84
C SER A 146 -34.57 -3.13 -26.81
N ASP A 147 -34.54 -1.81 -26.99
CA ASP A 147 -35.36 -1.07 -27.98
C ASP A 147 -34.54 -0.59 -29.20
N TRP A 148 -33.27 -1.01 -29.33
CA TRP A 148 -32.45 -0.64 -30.48
C TRP A 148 -32.85 -1.38 -31.75
N THR A 149 -32.48 -0.80 -32.89
CA THR A 149 -32.54 -1.48 -34.18
C THR A 149 -31.76 -2.79 -34.14
N LYS A 150 -32.15 -3.74 -35.00
CA LYS A 150 -31.43 -5.01 -35.12
C LYS A 150 -29.92 -4.80 -35.36
N ALA A 151 -29.56 -3.82 -36.18
CA ALA A 151 -28.15 -3.50 -36.44
C ALA A 151 -27.41 -2.99 -35.18
N GLY A 152 -28.08 -2.21 -34.33
CA GLY A 152 -27.54 -1.78 -33.03
C GLY A 152 -27.37 -2.94 -32.06
N LYS A 153 -28.38 -3.82 -31.97
CA LYS A 153 -28.35 -5.04 -31.15
C LYS A 153 -27.22 -5.98 -31.57
N ASP A 154 -27.17 -6.32 -32.86
CA ASP A 154 -26.16 -7.20 -33.44
C ASP A 154 -24.73 -6.65 -33.18
N LEU A 155 -24.54 -5.33 -33.25
CA LEU A 155 -23.23 -4.70 -32.99
C LEU A 155 -22.86 -4.71 -31.50
N LEU A 156 -23.81 -4.46 -30.61
CA LEU A 156 -23.56 -4.55 -29.17
C LEU A 156 -23.22 -5.99 -28.75
N GLU A 157 -23.98 -6.98 -29.26
CA GLU A 157 -23.69 -8.41 -29.08
C GLU A 157 -22.28 -8.78 -29.56
N GLU A 158 -21.85 -8.24 -30.71
CA GLU A 158 -20.49 -8.44 -31.22
C GLU A 158 -19.44 -7.86 -30.25
N ILE A 159 -19.68 -6.69 -29.66
CA ILE A 159 -18.78 -6.06 -28.69
C ILE A 159 -18.69 -6.87 -27.40
N ILE A 160 -19.82 -7.30 -26.84
CA ILE A 160 -19.84 -8.09 -25.59
C ILE A 160 -19.50 -9.57 -25.83
N GLY A 161 -19.38 -9.99 -27.09
CA GLY A 161 -18.97 -11.34 -27.45
C GLY A 161 -20.05 -12.40 -27.17
N PHE A 162 -21.33 -12.04 -27.31
CA PHE A 162 -22.47 -12.90 -26.98
C PHE A 162 -22.43 -13.37 -25.51
N ASP A 163 -22.56 -12.42 -24.58
CA ASP A 163 -22.54 -12.64 -23.12
C ASP A 163 -21.19 -13.13 -22.55
N MET A 164 -20.07 -12.94 -23.25
CA MET A 164 -18.75 -13.13 -22.63
C MET A 164 -18.43 -11.98 -21.68
N LEU A 165 -18.50 -10.74 -22.17
CA LEU A 165 -18.44 -9.52 -21.38
C LEU A 165 -19.84 -9.08 -20.94
N PRO A 166 -19.98 -8.31 -19.86
CA PRO A 166 -21.26 -7.70 -19.49
C PRO A 166 -21.65 -6.60 -20.51
N PRO A 167 -22.90 -6.05 -20.46
CA PRO A 167 -24.04 -6.58 -19.71
C PRO A 167 -24.59 -7.87 -20.32
N LYS A 168 -25.00 -8.80 -19.46
CA LYS A 168 -25.74 -10.00 -19.85
C LYS A 168 -27.20 -9.65 -20.18
N ASP A 169 -27.84 -10.46 -21.03
CA ASP A 169 -29.27 -10.37 -21.36
C ASP A 169 -29.73 -9.03 -21.97
N VAL A 170 -28.79 -8.27 -22.55
CA VAL A 170 -29.00 -6.84 -22.84
C VAL A 170 -30.09 -6.56 -23.89
N VAL A 171 -30.37 -7.53 -24.75
CA VAL A 171 -31.36 -7.43 -25.85
C VAL A 171 -32.67 -8.16 -25.57
N GLU A 172 -32.75 -8.95 -24.50
CA GLU A 172 -33.86 -9.87 -24.22
C GLU A 172 -34.86 -9.34 -23.18
N LEU A 173 -34.58 -8.21 -22.54
CA LEU A 173 -35.37 -7.67 -21.42
C LEU A 173 -36.88 -7.57 -21.70
N VAL A 174 -37.25 -7.07 -22.89
CA VAL A 174 -38.65 -6.96 -23.34
C VAL A 174 -39.31 -8.34 -23.52
N VAL A 175 -38.54 -9.33 -23.97
CA VAL A 175 -39.02 -10.71 -24.19
C VAL A 175 -39.22 -11.42 -22.86
N LEU A 176 -38.25 -11.28 -21.94
CA LEU A 176 -38.31 -11.85 -20.60
C LEU A 176 -39.50 -11.28 -19.83
N TRP A 177 -39.68 -9.97 -19.82
CA TRP A 177 -40.81 -9.35 -19.13
C TRP A 177 -42.17 -9.86 -19.62
N LYS A 178 -42.37 -9.92 -20.95
CA LYS A 178 -43.64 -10.45 -21.53
C LYS A 178 -43.91 -11.88 -21.05
N ARG A 179 -42.86 -12.68 -20.92
CA ARG A 179 -42.95 -14.05 -20.43
C ARG A 179 -43.28 -14.11 -18.93
N PHE A 180 -42.61 -13.31 -18.11
CA PHE A 180 -42.76 -13.34 -16.65
C PHE A 180 -44.05 -12.67 -16.15
N CYS A 181 -44.49 -11.58 -16.79
CA CYS A 181 -45.73 -10.90 -16.43
C CYS A 181 -47.00 -11.56 -17.01
N GLU A 182 -46.88 -12.77 -17.56
CA GLU A 182 -47.96 -13.55 -18.20
C GLU A 182 -48.78 -12.75 -19.22
N VAL A 183 -48.18 -11.73 -19.85
CA VAL A 183 -48.84 -10.93 -20.87
C VAL A 183 -48.82 -11.75 -22.16
N GLU A 184 -50.00 -12.17 -22.65
CA GLU A 184 -50.11 -12.82 -23.97
C GLU A 184 -49.33 -11.99 -25.00
N ALA A 185 -48.70 -12.65 -25.98
CA ALA A 185 -47.99 -11.99 -27.07
C ALA A 185 -48.92 -11.04 -27.83
N SER A 186 -49.01 -9.81 -27.32
CA SER A 186 -49.85 -8.75 -27.81
C SER A 186 -49.01 -7.92 -28.76
N ASP A 187 -49.48 -7.81 -30.01
CA ASP A 187 -48.90 -6.90 -31.01
C ASP A 187 -49.23 -5.42 -30.70
N ASP A 188 -49.85 -5.10 -29.55
CA ASP A 188 -50.18 -3.75 -29.13
C ASP A 188 -48.88 -2.94 -28.87
N PRO A 189 -48.53 -1.97 -29.73
CA PRO A 189 -47.30 -1.19 -29.58
C PRO A 189 -47.27 -0.35 -28.30
N LEU A 190 -48.42 -0.12 -27.68
CA LEU A 190 -48.54 0.62 -26.43
C LEU A 190 -48.07 -0.21 -25.22
N VAL A 191 -48.21 -1.53 -25.27
CA VAL A 191 -47.73 -2.45 -24.22
C VAL A 191 -46.21 -2.43 -24.18
N GLU A 192 -45.57 -2.59 -25.35
CA GLU A 192 -44.12 -2.51 -25.48
C GLU A 192 -43.59 -1.13 -25.09
N ARG A 193 -44.33 -0.07 -25.43
CA ARG A 193 -43.98 1.30 -25.04
C ARG A 193 -44.03 1.50 -23.53
N ALA A 194 -45.11 1.08 -22.87
CA ALA A 194 -45.23 1.21 -21.41
C ALA A 194 -44.10 0.48 -20.69
N LEU A 195 -43.74 -0.72 -21.16
CA LEU A 195 -42.65 -1.51 -20.61
C LEU A 195 -41.28 -0.82 -20.72
N ILE A 196 -40.89 -0.39 -21.92
CA ILE A 196 -39.59 0.23 -22.15
C ILE A 196 -39.45 1.51 -21.33
N GLU A 197 -40.50 2.33 -21.28
CA GLU A 197 -40.46 3.60 -20.55
C GLU A 197 -40.48 3.39 -19.04
N TYR A 198 -41.25 2.42 -18.53
CA TYR A 198 -41.21 2.07 -17.11
C TYR A 198 -39.80 1.65 -16.69
N HIS A 199 -39.20 0.72 -17.42
CA HIS A 199 -37.92 0.15 -17.02
C HIS A 199 -36.75 1.13 -17.20
N SER A 200 -36.81 2.02 -18.19
CA SER A 200 -35.73 3.00 -18.45
C SER A 200 -35.81 4.29 -17.65
N ARG A 201 -36.87 4.48 -16.86
CA ARG A 201 -37.13 5.70 -16.06
C ARG A 201 -37.52 5.43 -14.62
N GLY A 202 -37.80 4.17 -14.28
CA GLY A 202 -38.18 3.75 -12.94
C GLY A 202 -37.05 3.97 -11.94
N ASP A 203 -37.43 4.51 -10.79
CA ASP A 203 -36.67 4.53 -9.56
C ASP A 203 -37.16 3.33 -8.74
N ASP A 204 -36.43 2.21 -8.81
CA ASP A 204 -36.83 0.88 -8.33
C ASP A 204 -38.22 0.42 -8.85
N ASP A 205 -39.25 0.57 -8.03
CA ASP A 205 -40.63 0.17 -8.28
C ASP A 205 -41.59 1.35 -8.56
N MET A 206 -41.03 2.56 -8.73
CA MET A 206 -41.79 3.81 -8.85
C MET A 206 -41.43 4.60 -10.10
N LEU A 207 -42.44 5.25 -10.70
CA LEU A 207 -42.22 6.29 -11.70
C LEU A 207 -42.47 7.66 -11.07
N VAL A 208 -41.40 8.45 -11.00
CA VAL A 208 -41.34 9.71 -10.26
C VAL A 208 -41.18 10.87 -11.26
N PRO A 209 -42.27 11.60 -11.57
CA PRO A 209 -42.21 12.74 -12.49
C PRO A 209 -41.18 13.79 -12.05
N LEU A 210 -40.48 14.42 -13.00
CA LEU A 210 -39.38 15.39 -12.80
C LEU A 210 -38.06 14.79 -12.28
N PHE A 211 -38.09 13.78 -11.41
CA PHE A 211 -36.89 13.13 -10.90
C PHE A 211 -36.08 12.47 -12.02
N GLU A 212 -36.76 11.75 -12.91
CA GLU A 212 -36.18 11.07 -14.08
C GLU A 212 -35.49 12.00 -15.12
N LEU A 213 -35.61 13.32 -14.96
CA LEU A 213 -34.97 14.32 -15.82
C LEU A 213 -33.59 14.77 -15.31
N TYR A 214 -33.24 14.42 -14.06
CA TYR A 214 -31.92 14.68 -13.51
C TYR A 214 -30.95 13.64 -14.05
N ASN A 215 -29.83 14.10 -14.57
CA ASN A 215 -28.82 13.18 -15.09
C ASN A 215 -28.07 12.51 -13.95
N HIS A 216 -27.52 11.35 -14.27
CA HIS A 216 -26.76 10.58 -13.31
C HIS A 216 -25.29 11.00 -13.27
N GLY A 217 -24.68 11.02 -12.09
CA GLY A 217 -23.25 11.25 -11.89
C GLY A 217 -22.75 10.62 -10.60
N ASN A 218 -21.58 9.98 -10.64
CA ASN A 218 -21.00 9.23 -9.52
C ASN A 218 -19.83 9.97 -8.83
N GLY A 219 -19.49 9.52 -7.62
CA GLY A 219 -18.42 10.08 -6.78
C GLY A 219 -18.54 11.59 -6.58
N MET A 220 -17.41 12.29 -6.64
CA MET A 220 -17.34 13.76 -6.53
C MET A 220 -18.12 14.52 -7.61
N GLN A 221 -18.71 13.88 -8.61
CA GLN A 221 -19.56 14.54 -9.61
C GLN A 221 -21.03 14.63 -9.16
N ALA A 222 -21.51 13.71 -8.32
CA ALA A 222 -22.82 13.82 -7.71
C ALA A 222 -22.90 15.09 -6.86
N ASN A 223 -23.97 15.86 -7.01
CA ASN A 223 -24.18 17.08 -6.23
C ASN A 223 -25.61 17.23 -5.71
N SER A 224 -26.39 16.16 -5.76
CA SER A 224 -27.73 16.08 -5.19
C SER A 224 -28.00 14.70 -4.62
N TYR A 225 -28.90 14.64 -3.64
CA TYR A 225 -29.38 13.41 -3.01
C TYR A 225 -30.92 13.45 -2.90
N SER A 226 -31.56 12.29 -2.74
CA SER A 226 -33.01 12.18 -2.67
C SER A 226 -33.47 11.63 -1.32
N GLU A 227 -34.63 12.07 -0.86
CA GLU A 227 -35.30 11.57 0.34
C GLU A 227 -36.74 11.17 0.00
N VAL A 228 -37.13 9.93 0.32
CA VAL A 228 -38.48 9.42 0.09
C VAL A 228 -39.23 9.34 1.41
N THR A 229 -40.36 10.04 1.51
CA THR A 229 -41.35 9.83 2.59
C THR A 229 -42.52 9.05 2.02
N PHE A 230 -42.51 7.72 2.22
CA PHE A 230 -43.54 6.81 1.70
C PHE A 230 -44.96 7.29 2.01
N GLY A 231 -45.80 7.31 0.99
CA GLY A 231 -47.19 7.77 1.08
C GLY A 231 -47.38 9.28 1.15
N VAL A 232 -46.30 10.08 1.22
CA VAL A 232 -46.35 11.54 1.37
C VAL A 232 -45.75 12.26 0.15
N LYS A 233 -44.44 12.10 -0.10
CA LYS A 233 -43.70 12.81 -1.16
C LYS A 233 -42.28 12.24 -1.35
N GLN A 234 -41.66 12.53 -2.48
CA GLN A 234 -40.23 12.34 -2.74
C GLN A 234 -39.57 13.71 -2.96
N GLU A 235 -38.46 13.97 -2.28
CA GLU A 235 -37.75 15.24 -2.29
C GLU A 235 -36.31 15.07 -2.75
N MET A 236 -35.75 16.12 -3.31
CA MET A 236 -34.38 16.15 -3.77
C MET A 236 -33.69 17.41 -3.28
N PHE A 237 -32.48 17.27 -2.75
CA PHE A 237 -31.71 18.35 -2.15
C PHE A 237 -30.33 18.42 -2.78
N ALA A 238 -29.71 19.61 -2.76
CA ALA A 238 -28.31 19.75 -3.12
C ALA A 238 -27.43 19.12 -2.03
N SER A 239 -26.55 18.19 -2.37
CA SER A 239 -25.62 17.56 -1.41
C SER A 239 -24.42 18.46 -1.06
N ARG A 240 -24.22 19.52 -1.82
CA ARG A 240 -23.17 20.54 -1.67
C ARG A 240 -23.56 21.80 -2.44
N ALA A 241 -22.84 22.91 -2.25
CA ALA A 241 -23.08 24.12 -3.04
C ALA A 241 -22.83 23.88 -4.54
N ILE A 242 -23.77 24.30 -5.40
CA ILE A 242 -23.72 24.16 -6.86
C ILE A 242 -23.64 25.55 -7.48
N LYS A 243 -22.65 25.79 -8.36
CA LYS A 243 -22.45 27.10 -8.98
C LYS A 243 -23.38 27.28 -10.17
N LYS A 244 -23.75 28.54 -10.41
CA LYS A 244 -24.48 28.92 -11.62
C LYS A 244 -23.80 28.37 -12.89
N GLY A 245 -24.57 27.62 -13.68
CA GLY A 245 -24.14 27.02 -14.93
C GLY A 245 -23.80 25.53 -14.84
N ASP A 246 -23.54 25.03 -13.62
CA ASP A 246 -23.23 23.62 -13.39
C ASP A 246 -24.47 22.74 -13.55
N GLU A 247 -24.26 21.48 -13.94
CA GLU A 247 -25.30 20.47 -14.04
C GLU A 247 -25.61 19.89 -12.66
N ILE A 248 -26.88 19.63 -12.38
CA ILE A 248 -27.32 18.96 -11.17
C ILE A 248 -27.48 17.47 -11.47
N THR A 249 -26.76 16.65 -10.72
CA THR A 249 -26.63 15.21 -10.95
C THR A 249 -26.88 14.41 -9.67
N TYR A 250 -27.53 13.27 -9.86
CA TYR A 250 -27.87 12.30 -8.81
C TYR A 250 -27.13 10.99 -9.03
N SER A 251 -26.89 10.20 -7.98
CA SER A 251 -26.34 8.86 -8.13
C SER A 251 -27.28 7.79 -7.61
N TYR A 252 -27.56 6.79 -8.45
CA TYR A 252 -28.14 5.49 -8.09
C TYR A 252 -27.16 4.53 -7.37
N SER A 253 -25.87 4.90 -7.22
CA SER A 253 -24.79 4.02 -6.73
C SER A 253 -24.00 4.57 -5.54
N LEU A 254 -24.40 5.72 -4.98
CA LEU A 254 -23.74 6.34 -3.82
C LEU A 254 -24.63 6.26 -2.58
N ASN A 255 -25.10 5.05 -2.26
CA ASN A 255 -25.19 4.74 -0.85
C ASN A 255 -23.77 4.35 -0.45
N ASP A 256 -23.05 5.23 0.24
CA ASP A 256 -21.80 4.93 0.94
C ASP A 256 -22.10 4.02 2.15
N ASP A 257 -22.87 2.95 1.93
CA ASP A 257 -23.12 1.88 2.88
C ASP A 257 -22.14 0.76 2.55
N GLU A 258 -20.93 0.85 3.12
CA GLU A 258 -19.96 -0.24 3.12
C GLU A 258 -20.44 -1.46 3.96
N ASP A 259 -21.64 -1.39 4.55
CA ASP A 259 -22.25 -2.43 5.40
C ASP A 259 -23.37 -3.25 4.73
N LEU A 260 -23.58 -3.15 3.42
CA LEU A 260 -24.39 -4.15 2.69
C LEU A 260 -23.52 -5.28 2.16
N ASP A 261 -23.17 -6.19 3.07
CA ASP A 261 -22.60 -7.52 2.80
C ASP A 261 -23.58 -8.48 2.05
N GLY A 262 -24.45 -7.91 1.21
CA GLY A 262 -25.46 -8.63 0.45
C GLY A 262 -26.26 -7.71 -0.45
N ILE A 263 -25.94 -7.74 -1.75
CA ILE A 263 -26.67 -7.17 -2.89
C ILE A 263 -26.35 -5.69 -3.16
N ASP A 264 -25.14 -5.43 -3.65
CA ASP A 264 -24.85 -4.23 -4.43
C ASP A 264 -24.36 -4.62 -5.82
N THR A 265 -25.31 -5.19 -6.58
CA THR A 265 -25.07 -5.88 -7.85
C THR A 265 -24.98 -4.94 -9.05
N TYR A 266 -25.12 -3.62 -8.89
CA TYR A 266 -25.34 -2.67 -10.00
C TYR A 266 -24.04 -1.98 -10.49
N ASP A 267 -23.70 -2.12 -11.77
CA ASP A 267 -22.44 -1.71 -12.40
C ASP A 267 -22.66 -0.92 -13.72
N THR A 268 -21.60 -0.41 -14.37
CA THR A 268 -21.75 0.36 -15.64
C THR A 268 -22.48 -0.40 -16.73
N SER A 269 -22.40 -1.72 -16.71
CA SER A 269 -23.05 -2.56 -17.70
C SER A 269 -24.56 -2.61 -17.46
N GLN A 270 -25.02 -2.73 -16.21
CA GLN A 270 -26.45 -2.65 -15.90
C GLN A 270 -27.03 -1.25 -16.17
N PHE A 271 -26.26 -0.18 -15.92
CA PHE A 271 -26.67 1.16 -16.35
C PHE A 271 -26.92 1.28 -17.86
N LEU A 272 -26.09 0.62 -18.67
CA LEU A 272 -26.31 0.56 -20.11
C LEU A 272 -27.56 -0.26 -20.43
N ARG A 273 -27.73 -1.43 -19.79
CA ARG A 273 -28.85 -2.35 -20.03
C ARG A 273 -30.20 -1.69 -19.73
N ASP A 274 -30.33 -1.09 -18.56
CA ASP A 274 -31.63 -0.68 -18.01
C ASP A 274 -31.94 0.78 -18.30
N TYR A 275 -30.93 1.67 -18.30
CA TYR A 275 -31.13 3.12 -18.49
C TYR A 275 -30.58 3.65 -19.82
N GLY A 276 -29.80 2.84 -20.56
CA GLY A 276 -29.24 3.22 -21.86
C GLY A 276 -28.08 4.21 -21.76
N ILE A 277 -27.44 4.29 -20.59
CA ILE A 277 -26.35 5.22 -20.30
C ILE A 277 -25.04 4.49 -20.07
N VAL A 278 -23.93 5.15 -20.39
CA VAL A 278 -22.58 4.68 -20.06
C VAL A 278 -22.01 5.68 -19.08
N GLU A 279 -21.82 5.27 -17.83
CA GLU A 279 -21.40 6.14 -16.74
C GLU A 279 -20.04 6.80 -17.01
N THR A 280 -19.85 8.00 -16.48
CA THR A 280 -18.53 8.64 -16.40
C THR A 280 -17.76 8.09 -15.20
N LEU A 281 -16.45 8.34 -15.14
CA LEU A 281 -15.66 7.91 -13.98
C LEU A 281 -16.18 8.54 -12.68
N PRO A 282 -16.23 7.79 -11.56
CA PRO A 282 -15.77 6.41 -11.41
C PRO A 282 -16.72 5.37 -12.06
N GLN A 283 -16.13 4.33 -12.67
CA GLN A 283 -16.86 3.22 -13.32
C GLN A 283 -16.72 1.90 -12.55
N LYS A 284 -17.79 1.16 -12.27
CA LYS A 284 -17.75 -0.18 -11.63
C LYS A 284 -17.97 -1.26 -12.69
N TRP A 285 -17.19 -2.34 -12.65
CA TRP A 285 -17.26 -3.47 -13.58
C TRP A 285 -17.27 -4.79 -12.80
N ILE A 286 -18.29 -5.62 -13.03
CA ILE A 286 -18.46 -6.91 -12.35
C ILE A 286 -18.61 -8.02 -13.42
N ILE A 287 -17.71 -9.00 -13.39
CA ILE A 287 -17.70 -10.18 -14.29
C ILE A 287 -17.55 -11.43 -13.41
N PRO A 288 -18.65 -11.88 -12.78
CA PRO A 288 -18.60 -12.89 -11.74
C PRO A 288 -18.19 -14.27 -12.29
N GLU A 289 -18.48 -14.59 -13.55
CA GLU A 289 -18.11 -15.89 -14.15
C GLU A 289 -16.59 -16.09 -14.27
N HIS A 290 -15.81 -15.03 -14.13
CA HIS A 290 -14.36 -15.02 -14.21
C HIS A 290 -13.69 -14.50 -12.93
N GLY A 291 -14.45 -14.34 -11.84
CA GLY A 291 -13.93 -13.85 -10.56
C GLY A 291 -13.39 -12.41 -10.63
N LEU A 292 -13.93 -11.57 -11.52
CA LEU A 292 -13.45 -10.19 -11.71
C LEU A 292 -14.47 -9.20 -11.15
N SER A 293 -14.02 -8.28 -10.31
CA SER A 293 -14.83 -7.17 -9.83
C SER A 293 -13.91 -6.00 -9.49
N PHE A 294 -14.05 -4.88 -10.20
CA PHE A 294 -13.16 -3.73 -10.04
C PHE A 294 -13.82 -2.40 -10.40
N LYS A 295 -13.25 -1.32 -9.87
CA LYS A 295 -13.69 0.07 -10.09
C LYS A 295 -12.57 0.87 -10.73
N VAL A 296 -12.90 1.63 -11.78
CA VAL A 296 -12.02 2.59 -12.43
C VAL A 296 -12.34 3.96 -11.86
N VAL A 297 -11.47 4.57 -11.05
CA VAL A 297 -11.77 5.84 -10.37
C VAL A 297 -11.27 7.05 -11.14
N SER A 298 -10.11 6.92 -11.80
CA SER A 298 -9.49 7.95 -12.63
C SER A 298 -8.96 7.36 -13.94
N THR A 299 -8.32 8.15 -14.80
CA THR A 299 -7.80 7.66 -16.09
C THR A 299 -6.64 6.67 -15.97
N TYR A 300 -6.15 6.40 -14.75
CA TYR A 300 -4.97 5.56 -14.50
C TYR A 300 -5.11 4.62 -13.30
N GLU A 301 -6.29 4.55 -12.66
CA GLU A 301 -6.42 3.89 -11.35
C GLU A 301 -7.54 2.86 -11.37
N ILE A 302 -7.19 1.65 -10.91
CA ILE A 302 -8.08 0.52 -10.69
C ILE A 302 -8.11 0.20 -9.20
N ILE A 303 -9.30 -0.03 -8.68
CA ILE A 303 -9.52 -0.56 -7.34
C ILE A 303 -10.20 -1.92 -7.51
N TRP A 304 -9.51 -3.00 -7.14
CA TRP A 304 -10.07 -4.34 -7.17
C TRP A 304 -10.99 -4.55 -5.95
N ASN A 305 -12.23 -4.95 -6.19
CA ASN A 305 -13.15 -5.34 -5.10
C ASN A 305 -12.80 -6.75 -4.58
N GLN A 306 -12.19 -7.58 -5.43
CA GLN A 306 -11.65 -8.90 -5.10
C GLN A 306 -10.38 -9.13 -5.93
N GLU A 307 -9.38 -9.81 -5.34
CA GLU A 307 -8.18 -10.24 -6.07
C GLU A 307 -8.60 -11.17 -7.23
N PRO A 308 -8.29 -10.81 -8.48
CA PRO A 308 -8.65 -11.56 -9.66
C PRO A 308 -7.76 -12.79 -9.81
N GLU A 309 -8.38 -13.92 -10.09
CA GLU A 309 -7.66 -15.15 -10.37
C GLU A 309 -6.93 -15.09 -11.72
N PHE A 310 -5.92 -15.94 -11.91
CA PHE A 310 -5.18 -16.05 -13.18
C PHE A 310 -6.10 -16.28 -14.38
N GLU A 311 -7.16 -17.09 -14.22
CA GLU A 311 -8.14 -17.33 -15.29
C GLU A 311 -8.90 -16.05 -15.66
N GLY A 312 -9.18 -15.18 -14.69
CA GLY A 312 -9.79 -13.88 -14.89
C GLY A 312 -8.88 -12.92 -15.64
N ILE A 313 -7.60 -12.81 -15.25
CA ILE A 313 -6.62 -11.96 -15.96
C ILE A 313 -6.42 -12.44 -17.40
N LYS A 314 -6.27 -13.75 -17.61
CA LYS A 314 -6.15 -14.32 -18.95
C LYS A 314 -7.41 -14.04 -19.80
N PHE A 315 -8.59 -14.14 -19.21
CA PHE A 315 -9.83 -13.76 -19.88
C PHE A 315 -9.80 -12.27 -20.30
N LEU A 316 -9.36 -11.37 -19.42
CA LEU A 316 -9.22 -9.95 -19.75
C LEU A 316 -8.24 -9.71 -20.90
N GLU A 317 -7.10 -10.41 -20.95
CA GLU A 317 -6.14 -10.35 -22.07
C GLU A 317 -6.79 -10.76 -23.39
N GLU A 318 -7.45 -11.93 -23.42
CA GLU A 318 -8.14 -12.46 -24.60
C GLU A 318 -9.22 -11.50 -25.10
N GLN A 319 -9.98 -10.90 -24.18
CA GLN A 319 -11.01 -9.91 -24.51
C GLN A 319 -10.40 -8.58 -24.97
N TYR A 320 -9.30 -8.12 -24.39
CA TYR A 320 -8.61 -6.91 -24.82
C TYR A 320 -8.09 -7.03 -26.26
N GLU A 321 -7.46 -8.16 -26.58
CA GLU A 321 -7.03 -8.48 -27.95
C GLU A 321 -8.22 -8.51 -28.91
N ARG A 322 -9.30 -9.21 -28.56
CA ARG A 322 -10.54 -9.25 -29.37
C ARG A 322 -11.10 -7.84 -29.62
N LEU A 323 -11.21 -7.02 -28.58
CA LEU A 323 -11.72 -5.66 -28.68
C LEU A 323 -10.81 -4.76 -29.54
N ASN A 324 -9.49 -4.93 -29.44
CA ASN A 324 -8.53 -4.09 -30.14
C ASN A 324 -8.33 -4.50 -31.61
N GLU A 325 -8.22 -5.79 -31.89
CA GLU A 325 -7.84 -6.31 -33.21
C GLU A 325 -9.04 -6.64 -34.11
N ILE A 326 -10.16 -7.06 -33.52
CA ILE A 326 -11.35 -7.49 -34.28
C ILE A 326 -12.41 -6.41 -34.24
N ILE A 327 -12.86 -6.03 -33.04
CA ILE A 327 -14.01 -5.15 -32.85
C ILE A 327 -13.68 -3.69 -33.17
N GLY A 328 -12.52 -3.20 -32.77
CA GLY A 328 -12.09 -1.82 -33.01
C GLY A 328 -12.07 -1.42 -34.50
N PRO A 329 -11.42 -2.21 -35.39
CA PRO A 329 -11.46 -1.97 -36.84
C PRO A 329 -12.86 -2.08 -37.42
N ARG A 330 -13.66 -3.05 -36.94
CA ARG A 330 -15.06 -3.25 -37.35
C ARG A 330 -15.93 -2.04 -37.03
N LEU A 331 -15.85 -1.52 -35.80
CA LEU A 331 -16.57 -0.34 -35.35
C LEU A 331 -16.19 0.89 -36.20
N LYS A 332 -14.89 1.10 -36.46
CA LYS A 332 -14.41 2.19 -37.34
C LYS A 332 -14.95 2.06 -38.77
N GLU A 333 -15.08 0.85 -39.29
CA GLU A 333 -15.66 0.60 -40.62
C GLU A 333 -17.14 0.99 -40.67
N ILE A 334 -17.91 0.61 -39.64
CA ILE A 334 -19.33 0.95 -39.49
C ILE A 334 -19.50 2.47 -39.34
N GLU A 335 -18.71 3.12 -38.51
CA GLU A 335 -18.71 4.58 -38.37
C GLU A 335 -18.40 5.30 -39.70
N LYS A 336 -17.41 4.80 -40.45
CA LYS A 336 -17.05 5.35 -41.75
C LYS A 336 -18.20 5.19 -42.76
N LYS A 337 -18.86 4.03 -42.77
CA LYS A 337 -20.05 3.77 -43.60
C LYS A 337 -21.19 4.71 -43.23
N ALA A 338 -21.48 4.87 -41.94
CA ALA A 338 -22.51 5.78 -41.43
C ALA A 338 -22.27 7.24 -41.86
N ARG A 339 -21.00 7.71 -41.85
CA ARG A 339 -20.63 9.08 -42.30
C ARG A 339 -20.70 9.29 -43.82
N SER A 340 -20.63 8.22 -44.62
CA SER A 340 -20.51 8.30 -46.09
C SER A 340 -21.84 8.49 -46.85
N GLY A 341 -22.98 8.41 -46.18
CA GLY A 341 -24.29 8.85 -46.72
C GLY A 341 -24.89 8.03 -47.88
N ASN A 342 -24.32 6.89 -48.28
CA ASN A 342 -24.91 6.00 -49.29
C ASN A 342 -25.98 5.09 -48.67
N ILE A 343 -27.14 5.68 -48.33
CA ILE A 343 -28.28 5.04 -47.64
C ILE A 343 -29.23 4.39 -48.66
N ALA A 344 -28.73 3.60 -49.62
CA ALA A 344 -29.61 2.94 -50.60
C ALA A 344 -29.78 1.44 -50.37
N ASP A 345 -29.07 0.84 -49.40
CA ASP A 345 -29.12 -0.63 -49.16
C ASP A 345 -28.94 -1.05 -47.68
N THR A 346 -29.07 -0.15 -46.70
CA THR A 346 -28.59 -0.41 -45.32
C THR A 346 -29.61 -0.22 -44.19
N GLU A 347 -30.92 -0.25 -44.45
CA GLU A 347 -31.92 -0.17 -43.35
C GLU A 347 -31.81 -1.32 -42.33
N ASN A 348 -31.07 -2.39 -42.63
CA ASN A 348 -30.86 -3.52 -41.72
C ASN A 348 -29.41 -3.75 -41.25
N TYR A 349 -28.45 -2.87 -41.58
CA TYR A 349 -27.01 -3.17 -41.35
C TYR A 349 -26.20 -2.09 -40.63
N ILE A 350 -26.73 -0.90 -40.41
CA ILE A 350 -26.01 0.18 -39.73
C ILE A 350 -26.87 0.68 -38.56
N PRO A 351 -26.36 0.71 -37.31
CA PRO A 351 -27.08 1.25 -36.17
C PRO A 351 -27.48 2.72 -36.38
N LEU A 352 -28.54 3.17 -35.70
CA LEU A 352 -28.91 4.57 -35.71
C LEU A 352 -27.82 5.45 -35.07
N PRO A 353 -27.72 6.75 -35.40
CA PRO A 353 -26.65 7.60 -34.88
C PRO A 353 -26.57 7.70 -33.34
N ASN A 354 -27.71 7.67 -32.65
CA ASN A 354 -27.78 7.64 -31.19
C ASN A 354 -27.28 6.30 -30.63
N GLU A 355 -27.74 5.18 -31.18
CA GLU A 355 -27.28 3.83 -30.81
C GLU A 355 -25.77 3.71 -31.00
N LEU A 356 -25.25 4.12 -32.17
CA LEU A 356 -23.83 4.08 -32.48
C LEU A 356 -22.99 4.95 -31.54
N ASN A 357 -23.52 6.08 -31.07
CA ASN A 357 -22.84 6.94 -30.11
C ASN A 357 -22.75 6.28 -28.72
N THR A 358 -23.83 5.67 -28.23
CA THR A 358 -23.84 4.93 -26.97
C THR A 358 -22.94 3.71 -27.04
N ILE A 359 -23.02 2.93 -28.12
CA ILE A 359 -22.14 1.79 -28.40
C ILE A 359 -20.67 2.20 -28.37
N ARG A 360 -20.32 3.34 -29.00
CA ARG A 360 -18.95 3.85 -28.98
C ARG A 360 -18.49 4.23 -27.58
N ARG A 361 -19.34 4.90 -26.80
CA ARG A 361 -19.02 5.25 -25.41
C ARG A 361 -18.73 3.99 -24.59
N TYR A 362 -19.60 2.98 -24.72
CA TYR A 362 -19.44 1.72 -24.01
C TYR A 362 -18.17 0.97 -24.44
N PHE A 363 -17.93 0.84 -25.75
CA PHE A 363 -16.71 0.24 -26.29
C PHE A 363 -15.44 0.90 -25.76
N ASN A 364 -15.41 2.24 -25.71
CA ASN A 364 -14.26 2.96 -25.17
C ASN A 364 -14.11 2.76 -23.65
N ALA A 365 -15.22 2.76 -22.91
CA ALA A 365 -15.23 2.55 -21.47
C ALA A 365 -14.71 1.15 -21.11
N ILE A 366 -15.32 0.09 -21.65
CA ILE A 366 -14.92 -1.30 -21.37
C ILE A 366 -13.48 -1.59 -21.83
N LYS A 367 -13.07 -1.06 -23.00
CA LYS A 367 -11.70 -1.24 -23.47
C LYS A 367 -10.69 -0.56 -22.56
N SER A 368 -10.99 0.65 -22.09
CA SER A 368 -10.09 1.39 -21.19
C SER A 368 -10.02 0.72 -19.82
N ALA A 369 -11.17 0.29 -19.30
CA ALA A 369 -11.28 -0.45 -18.05
C ALA A 369 -10.44 -1.74 -18.08
N ILE A 370 -10.59 -2.56 -19.12
CA ILE A 370 -9.80 -3.79 -19.29
C ILE A 370 -8.30 -3.48 -19.43
N SER A 371 -7.93 -2.45 -20.21
CA SER A 371 -6.52 -2.07 -20.37
C SER A 371 -5.88 -1.66 -19.05
N LEU A 372 -6.61 -0.89 -18.24
CA LEU A 372 -6.14 -0.43 -16.94
C LEU A 372 -6.12 -1.57 -15.93
N ALA A 373 -7.10 -2.47 -15.95
CA ALA A 373 -7.12 -3.66 -15.11
C ALA A 373 -5.92 -4.59 -15.41
N LEU A 374 -5.59 -4.80 -16.69
CA LEU A 374 -4.39 -5.55 -17.08
C LEU A 374 -3.10 -4.86 -16.66
N GLN A 375 -3.04 -3.53 -16.77
CA GLN A 375 -1.88 -2.76 -16.32
C GLN A 375 -1.70 -2.85 -14.79
N SER A 376 -2.77 -2.64 -14.02
CA SER A 376 -2.78 -2.78 -12.56
C SER A 376 -2.41 -4.20 -12.14
N ALA A 377 -2.95 -5.25 -12.79
CA ALA A 377 -2.59 -6.64 -12.47
C ALA A 377 -1.09 -6.94 -12.69
N VAL A 378 -0.46 -6.35 -13.71
CA VAL A 378 0.98 -6.49 -13.98
C VAL A 378 1.83 -5.70 -12.97
N GLU A 379 1.38 -4.50 -12.61
CA GLU A 379 2.06 -3.61 -11.66
C GLU A 379 1.95 -4.10 -10.21
N GLU A 380 0.81 -4.67 -9.81
CA GLU A 380 0.52 -5.12 -8.45
C GLU A 380 1.01 -6.56 -8.18
N TRP A 381 0.96 -7.47 -9.16
CA TRP A 381 1.21 -8.91 -8.90
C TRP A 381 2.32 -9.57 -9.74
N GLY A 382 2.93 -8.86 -10.70
CA GLY A 382 4.12 -9.32 -11.44
C GLY A 382 3.97 -10.64 -12.23
N GLU A 383 5.04 -11.08 -12.92
CA GLU A 383 5.05 -12.28 -13.79
C GLU A 383 4.82 -13.63 -13.05
N HIS A 384 4.50 -13.62 -11.75
CA HIS A 384 4.40 -14.84 -10.92
C HIS A 384 3.02 -15.52 -10.95
N ALA A 385 2.04 -15.00 -11.71
CA ALA A 385 0.74 -15.66 -11.87
C ALA A 385 0.78 -16.96 -12.72
N ILE A 386 1.94 -17.38 -13.24
CA ILE A 386 2.04 -18.47 -14.23
C ILE A 386 2.35 -19.86 -13.63
N GLU A 387 2.69 -20.00 -12.34
CA GLU A 387 3.00 -21.34 -11.80
C GLU A 387 2.38 -21.60 -10.42
N PHE A 388 1.11 -22.03 -10.37
CA PHE A 388 0.67 -23.02 -9.38
C PHE A 388 -0.60 -23.74 -9.88
N SER A 389 -0.41 -24.96 -10.41
CA SER A 389 -1.50 -25.87 -10.77
C SER A 389 -1.54 -27.04 -9.78
N VAL A 390 -2.41 -27.01 -8.76
CA VAL A 390 -2.78 -28.24 -8.02
C VAL A 390 -4.22 -28.19 -7.49
N SER A 391 -5.09 -28.96 -8.14
CA SER A 391 -6.17 -29.80 -7.57
C SER A 391 -7.26 -29.15 -6.70
N TYR A 392 -8.35 -28.73 -7.35
CA TYR A 392 -9.70 -28.62 -6.76
C TYR A 392 -10.29 -30.02 -6.55
N ASP A 393 -10.33 -30.48 -5.29
CA ASP A 393 -11.29 -31.49 -4.78
C ASP A 393 -10.97 -31.73 -3.29
N ASP A 394 -11.61 -31.00 -2.38
CA ASP A 394 -12.11 -31.54 -1.09
C ASP A 394 -12.83 -30.48 -0.21
N ILE A 395 -14.10 -30.80 0.13
CA ILE A 395 -14.85 -30.48 1.39
C ILE A 395 -15.55 -29.10 1.45
N GLN A 396 -16.88 -28.99 1.23
CA GLN A 396 -18.02 -29.20 2.17
C GLN A 396 -18.15 -28.19 3.35
N THR A 397 -19.05 -27.21 3.18
CA THR A 397 -20.01 -26.58 4.15
C THR A 397 -19.53 -25.99 5.50
N PRO A 398 -20.23 -24.94 6.00
CA PRO A 398 -19.63 -23.83 6.75
C PRO A 398 -19.73 -24.01 8.28
N GLU A 399 -18.67 -23.67 9.00
CA GLU A 399 -18.72 -23.27 10.41
C GLU A 399 -17.40 -22.59 10.82
N GLN A 400 -17.55 -21.50 11.60
CA GLN A 400 -16.53 -20.70 12.29
C GLN A 400 -15.75 -19.70 11.44
N GLY A 401 -16.11 -18.43 11.62
CA GLY A 401 -15.53 -17.28 10.94
C GLY A 401 -14.02 -17.17 11.12
N ASP A 402 -13.33 -17.14 9.98
CA ASP A 402 -11.97 -16.63 9.90
C ASP A 402 -12.00 -15.14 10.20
N ARG A 403 -11.58 -14.79 11.42
CA ARG A 403 -11.22 -13.43 11.82
C ARG A 403 -9.89 -13.06 11.17
N HIS A 404 -9.90 -12.80 9.88
CA HIS A 404 -8.78 -12.20 9.15
C HIS A 404 -9.30 -11.13 8.20
N HIS A 405 -9.86 -10.05 8.76
CA HIS A 405 -10.05 -8.81 8.02
C HIS A 405 -8.71 -8.09 7.91
N ASN A 406 -8.25 -7.91 6.67
CA ASN A 406 -7.08 -7.10 6.31
C ASN A 406 -7.29 -5.66 6.78
N SER A 407 -6.41 -5.16 7.63
CA SER A 407 -6.45 -3.85 8.30
C SER A 407 -5.90 -2.68 7.47
N HIS A 408 -5.94 -2.75 6.13
CA HIS A 408 -5.26 -1.76 5.28
C HIS A 408 -6.11 -0.54 4.84
N GLU A 409 -7.36 -0.42 5.29
CA GLU A 409 -8.30 0.63 4.83
C GLU A 409 -8.08 2.05 5.40
N ASN A 410 -7.08 2.29 6.27
CA ASN A 410 -6.92 3.59 6.96
C ASN A 410 -5.72 4.46 6.52
N PHE A 411 -5.01 4.09 5.46
CA PHE A 411 -3.90 4.93 4.98
C PHE A 411 -4.31 5.73 3.75
N PRO A 412 -4.15 7.06 3.73
CA PRO A 412 -4.11 7.83 2.49
C PRO A 412 -3.07 7.18 1.56
N SER A 413 -3.41 7.06 0.28
CA SER A 413 -2.62 6.39 -0.75
C SER A 413 -1.11 6.61 -0.59
N TYR A 414 -0.38 5.50 -0.35
CA TYR A 414 1.06 5.52 -0.17
C TYR A 414 1.74 5.84 -1.50
N ASN A 415 2.73 6.75 -1.49
CA ASN A 415 3.64 7.08 -2.60
C ASN A 415 3.00 7.64 -3.89
N PHE A 416 2.59 8.91 -3.88
CA PHE A 416 2.67 9.72 -5.11
C PHE A 416 4.04 10.40 -5.18
N GLU A 417 5.03 9.71 -5.74
CA GLU A 417 6.28 10.36 -6.11
C GLU A 417 6.00 11.45 -7.14
N ARG A 418 6.19 12.72 -6.76
CA ARG A 418 6.09 13.84 -7.71
C ARG A 418 7.48 14.26 -8.16
N PRO A 419 8.02 13.69 -9.26
CA PRO A 419 9.27 14.19 -9.82
C PRO A 419 9.11 15.66 -10.21
N ASP A 420 10.01 16.52 -9.73
CA ASP A 420 10.05 17.90 -10.19
C ASP A 420 10.44 17.87 -11.68
N PRO A 421 9.63 18.50 -12.56
CA PRO A 421 9.85 18.47 -14.01
C PRO A 421 11.18 19.10 -14.44
N ASN A 422 11.89 19.80 -13.55
CA ASN A 422 13.19 20.40 -13.82
C ASN A 422 14.38 19.48 -13.48
N TRP A 423 14.14 18.29 -12.94
CA TRP A 423 15.23 17.39 -12.55
C TRP A 423 15.92 16.80 -13.77
N ILE A 424 17.25 16.74 -13.69
CA ILE A 424 18.11 16.18 -14.72
C ILE A 424 18.85 14.97 -14.19
N THR A 425 19.06 13.95 -15.03
CA THR A 425 19.98 12.86 -14.70
C THR A 425 21.40 13.42 -14.61
N ILE A 426 22.03 13.27 -13.44
CA ILE A 426 23.41 13.72 -13.17
C ILE A 426 24.44 12.58 -13.24
N ASP A 427 24.01 11.34 -12.96
CA ASP A 427 24.82 10.12 -13.08
C ASP A 427 23.90 8.94 -13.37
N LEU A 428 24.44 7.93 -14.05
CA LEU A 428 23.73 6.68 -14.32
C LEU A 428 24.74 5.54 -14.30
N ASP A 429 24.54 4.60 -13.37
CA ASP A 429 25.22 3.31 -13.41
C ASP A 429 24.26 2.26 -13.98
N PRO A 430 24.68 1.53 -15.03
CA PRO A 430 23.85 0.50 -15.64
C PRO A 430 23.60 -0.67 -14.67
N PRO A 431 22.61 -1.53 -14.96
CA PRO A 431 22.31 -2.70 -14.14
C PRO A 431 23.55 -3.56 -13.83
N GLY A 432 23.74 -3.84 -12.55
CA GLY A 432 24.73 -4.78 -12.02
C GLY A 432 24.00 -5.84 -11.18
N TYR A 433 23.54 -5.44 -10.00
CA TYR A 433 22.37 -6.04 -9.35
C TYR A 433 21.09 -5.27 -9.73
N GLN A 434 21.22 -3.94 -9.72
CA GLN A 434 20.16 -2.96 -9.97
C GLN A 434 20.70 -1.79 -10.81
N GLU A 435 19.84 -1.02 -11.48
CA GLU A 435 20.18 0.27 -12.08
C GLU A 435 20.22 1.36 -11.00
N ILE A 436 21.23 2.22 -11.01
CA ILE A 436 21.32 3.35 -10.07
C ILE A 436 21.35 4.65 -10.86
N LYS A 437 20.27 5.41 -10.75
CA LYS A 437 20.10 6.69 -11.44
C LYS A 437 20.15 7.81 -10.43
N TRP A 438 21.12 8.71 -10.59
CA TRP A 438 21.20 9.94 -9.80
C TRP A 438 20.58 11.09 -10.57
N VAL A 439 19.71 11.83 -9.91
CA VAL A 439 19.00 12.99 -10.45
C VAL A 439 19.17 14.19 -9.53
N GLY A 440 18.96 15.40 -10.04
CA GLY A 440 18.95 16.57 -9.18
C GLY A 440 18.43 17.83 -9.85
N ASP A 441 18.13 18.82 -9.03
CA ASP A 441 17.81 20.19 -9.43
C ASP A 441 19.00 21.12 -9.13
N PRO A 442 19.72 21.59 -10.16
CA PRO A 442 20.80 22.55 -10.00
C PRO A 442 20.43 23.88 -9.34
N LYS A 443 19.15 24.28 -9.40
CA LYS A 443 18.69 25.54 -8.79
C LYS A 443 18.44 25.38 -7.30
N LYS A 444 17.98 24.21 -6.87
CA LYS A 444 17.67 23.90 -5.47
C LYS A 444 18.83 23.25 -4.72
N ASN A 445 19.89 22.83 -5.43
CA ASN A 445 20.99 22.07 -4.85
C ASN A 445 20.49 20.79 -4.15
N ASP A 446 19.48 20.17 -4.75
CA ASP A 446 18.88 18.92 -4.29
C ASP A 446 19.31 17.78 -5.19
N VAL A 447 19.74 16.68 -4.58
CA VAL A 447 20.27 15.50 -5.26
C VAL A 447 19.57 14.28 -4.70
N CYS A 448 19.17 13.39 -5.60
CA CYS A 448 18.51 12.14 -5.25
C CYS A 448 19.08 10.98 -6.03
N PHE A 449 18.83 9.78 -5.52
CA PHE A 449 19.00 8.57 -6.30
C PHE A 449 17.73 7.74 -6.36
N VAL A 450 17.57 7.10 -7.50
CA VAL A 450 16.47 6.21 -7.87
C VAL A 450 17.09 4.85 -8.18
N LEU A 451 16.49 3.79 -7.66
CA LEU A 451 16.85 2.42 -8.01
C LEU A 451 15.87 1.87 -9.04
N ASP A 452 16.41 1.17 -10.03
CA ASP A 452 15.72 0.56 -11.18
C ASP A 452 14.86 1.50 -12.05
N SER A 453 14.96 2.82 -11.82
CA SER A 453 14.15 3.87 -12.46
C SER A 453 12.68 3.95 -12.01
N TRP A 454 12.32 3.33 -10.87
CA TRP A 454 10.93 3.32 -10.36
C TRP A 454 10.75 4.03 -9.01
N SER A 455 11.73 3.97 -8.11
CA SER A 455 11.56 4.44 -6.73
C SER A 455 12.68 5.37 -6.23
N TYR A 456 12.30 6.55 -5.73
CA TYR A 456 13.19 7.46 -5.00
C TYR A 456 13.57 6.83 -3.67
N GLN A 457 14.87 6.60 -3.49
CA GLN A 457 15.37 5.99 -2.26
C GLN A 457 15.74 7.04 -1.22
N SER A 458 16.49 8.05 -1.62
CA SER A 458 16.83 9.18 -0.76
C SER A 458 17.16 10.42 -1.58
N CYS A 459 16.78 11.57 -1.03
CA CYS A 459 17.09 12.91 -1.52
C CYS A 459 17.71 13.77 -0.44
N SER A 460 18.51 14.77 -0.81
CA SER A 460 18.98 15.81 0.11
C SER A 460 17.80 16.48 0.84
N SER A 461 16.69 16.67 0.13
CA SER A 461 15.47 17.31 0.62
C SER A 461 14.69 16.56 1.67
N PHE A 462 14.62 15.22 1.58
CA PHE A 462 13.87 14.43 2.56
C PHE A 462 14.70 13.53 3.47
N ARG A 463 16.02 13.39 3.26
CA ARG A 463 16.86 12.45 4.04
C ARG A 463 16.72 12.60 5.55
N ALA A 464 16.55 13.81 6.08
CA ALA A 464 16.38 14.05 7.51
C ALA A 464 15.03 13.51 8.02
N HIS A 465 13.97 13.59 7.22
CA HIS A 465 12.64 13.09 7.58
C HIS A 465 12.61 11.57 7.75
N TYR A 466 13.49 10.84 7.07
CA TYR A 466 13.62 9.40 7.28
C TYR A 466 14.70 9.07 8.31
N HIS A 467 15.96 9.43 8.03
CA HIS A 467 17.11 8.93 8.81
C HIS A 467 17.16 9.49 10.23
N ASP A 468 16.80 10.75 10.49
CA ASP A 468 16.81 11.29 11.86
C ASP A 468 15.75 10.58 12.71
N ILE A 469 14.54 10.34 12.17
CA ILE A 469 13.46 9.69 12.91
C ILE A 469 13.79 8.22 13.12
N ALA A 470 14.10 7.49 12.05
CA ALA A 470 14.41 6.07 12.12
C ALA A 470 15.61 5.81 13.03
N ALA A 471 16.72 6.54 12.89
CA ALA A 471 17.90 6.35 13.73
C ALA A 471 17.62 6.65 15.20
N HIS A 472 16.89 7.73 15.49
CA HIS A 472 16.87 8.27 16.85
C HIS A 472 15.64 7.94 17.69
N PHE A 473 14.46 7.80 17.09
CA PHE A 473 13.26 7.36 17.80
C PHE A 473 13.48 6.10 18.66
N PRO A 474 14.07 4.99 18.16
CA PRO A 474 14.29 3.79 18.97
C PRO A 474 15.26 4.01 20.13
N THR A 475 16.19 4.96 20.01
CA THR A 475 17.20 5.20 21.05
C THR A 475 16.59 5.77 22.34
N ARG A 476 15.35 6.26 22.28
CA ARG A 476 14.58 6.78 23.42
C ARG A 476 14.29 5.70 24.48
N TYR A 477 14.34 4.42 24.11
CA TYR A 477 14.06 3.30 25.01
C TYR A 477 15.32 2.74 25.69
N PHE A 478 16.53 3.12 25.23
CA PHE A 478 17.79 2.58 25.73
C PHE A 478 18.56 3.61 26.56
N GLU A 479 19.11 3.22 27.71
CA GLU A 479 20.01 4.10 28.47
C GLU A 479 21.30 4.44 27.68
N SER A 480 21.77 3.47 26.89
CA SER A 480 22.91 3.56 25.97
C SER A 480 22.77 2.50 24.87
N VAL A 481 22.82 2.92 23.61
CA VAL A 481 22.87 2.00 22.46
C VAL A 481 24.33 1.63 22.19
N ARG A 482 24.63 0.33 22.06
CA ARG A 482 25.99 -0.20 21.90
C ARG A 482 26.15 -0.99 20.62
N ARG A 483 25.17 -1.82 20.26
CA ARG A 483 25.27 -2.76 19.14
C ARG A 483 24.12 -2.55 18.17
N VAL A 484 24.45 -2.22 16.93
CA VAL A 484 23.48 -1.96 15.85
C VAL A 484 23.74 -2.87 14.66
N ALA A 485 22.69 -3.43 14.07
CA ALA A 485 22.75 -4.06 12.75
C ALA A 485 21.90 -3.25 11.76
N ILE A 486 22.39 -3.07 10.54
CA ILE A 486 21.70 -2.38 9.44
C ILE A 486 21.68 -3.34 8.25
N LEU A 487 20.49 -3.68 7.78
CA LEU A 487 20.28 -4.44 6.55
C LEU A 487 19.83 -3.46 5.46
N GLY A 488 20.58 -3.37 4.38
CA GLY A 488 20.45 -2.31 3.38
C GLY A 488 21.10 -1.01 3.85
N GLY A 489 20.42 0.12 3.58
CA GLY A 489 20.90 1.46 3.91
C GLY A 489 22.24 1.80 3.25
N GLY A 490 22.48 1.27 2.05
CA GLY A 490 23.75 1.37 1.33
C GLY A 490 24.24 2.79 1.10
N ASP A 491 23.37 3.79 1.20
CA ASP A 491 23.75 5.20 1.17
C ASP A 491 24.61 5.64 2.38
N GLY A 492 24.60 4.87 3.47
CA GLY A 492 25.42 5.09 4.67
C GLY A 492 24.93 6.23 5.57
N LEU A 493 23.74 6.77 5.34
CA LEU A 493 23.17 7.85 6.14
C LEU A 493 22.66 7.35 7.49
N MET A 494 22.02 6.17 7.53
CA MET A 494 21.66 5.51 8.80
C MET A 494 22.89 5.24 9.68
N LEU A 495 23.98 4.73 9.08
CA LEU A 495 25.25 4.55 9.76
C LEU A 495 25.80 5.89 10.28
N HIS A 496 25.76 6.94 9.47
CA HIS A 496 26.22 8.28 9.86
C HIS A 496 25.48 8.79 11.12
N GLU A 497 24.16 8.63 11.17
CA GLU A 497 23.35 9.01 12.33
C GLU A 497 23.70 8.18 13.58
N MET A 498 23.91 6.86 13.43
CA MET A 498 24.27 6.03 14.56
C MET A 498 25.69 6.29 15.09
N MET A 499 26.62 6.68 14.24
CA MET A 499 27.99 6.99 14.66
C MET A 499 28.11 8.30 15.47
N LYS A 500 27.03 9.07 15.60
CA LYS A 500 26.94 10.21 16.54
C LYS A 500 26.92 9.79 18.01
N TYR A 501 26.57 8.53 18.30
CA TYR A 501 26.53 7.99 19.66
C TYR A 501 27.90 7.44 20.07
N ASP A 502 28.52 8.07 21.07
CA ASP A 502 29.84 7.67 21.60
C ASP A 502 29.84 6.31 22.31
N THR A 503 28.65 5.82 22.69
CA THR A 503 28.44 4.52 23.33
C THR A 503 28.45 3.34 22.37
N ILE A 504 28.46 3.58 21.05
CA ILE A 504 28.49 2.51 20.05
C ILE A 504 29.79 1.72 20.15
N GLU A 505 29.65 0.41 20.24
CA GLU A 505 30.73 -0.58 20.30
C GLU A 505 30.82 -1.40 19.00
N LYS A 506 29.69 -1.62 18.32
CA LYS A 506 29.62 -2.38 17.07
C LYS A 506 28.46 -1.92 16.19
N VAL A 507 28.73 -1.70 14.91
CA VAL A 507 27.74 -1.57 13.84
C VAL A 507 28.06 -2.57 12.75
N VAL A 508 27.10 -3.43 12.41
CA VAL A 508 27.21 -4.37 11.29
C VAL A 508 26.27 -3.92 10.20
N GLN A 509 26.79 -3.66 9.01
CA GLN A 509 25.99 -3.24 7.86
C GLN A 509 26.09 -4.26 6.72
N LEU A 510 24.95 -4.78 6.30
CA LEU A 510 24.81 -5.73 5.20
C LEU A 510 24.22 -4.98 4.00
N GLU A 511 24.99 -4.81 2.92
CA GLU A 511 24.56 -4.06 1.74
C GLU A 511 24.76 -4.87 0.48
N LEU A 512 23.73 -4.94 -0.37
CA LEU A 512 23.81 -5.73 -1.60
C LEU A 512 24.82 -5.15 -2.58
N ASP A 513 24.77 -3.83 -2.81
CA ASP A 513 25.45 -3.15 -3.90
C ASP A 513 26.31 -1.98 -3.42
N GLN A 514 27.63 -2.23 -3.33
CA GLN A 514 28.62 -1.23 -2.94
C GLN A 514 28.62 0.04 -3.83
N ARG A 515 28.02 -0.01 -5.03
CA ARG A 515 27.90 1.17 -5.91
C ARG A 515 27.01 2.24 -5.27
N VAL A 516 26.00 1.86 -4.50
CA VAL A 516 25.15 2.78 -3.73
C VAL A 516 26.02 3.59 -2.77
N LEU A 517 26.78 2.90 -1.90
CA LEU A 517 27.71 3.51 -0.95
C LEU A 517 28.73 4.44 -1.61
N ARG A 518 29.32 3.98 -2.71
CA ARG A 518 30.33 4.76 -3.44
C ARG A 518 29.75 6.06 -3.98
N LYS A 519 28.54 6.02 -4.55
CA LYS A 519 27.91 7.21 -5.11
C LYS A 519 27.33 8.10 -4.02
N SER A 520 26.82 7.55 -2.93
CA SER A 520 26.40 8.33 -1.76
C SER A 520 27.57 9.04 -1.09
N HIS A 521 28.76 8.45 -1.02
CA HIS A 521 29.95 9.17 -0.56
C HIS A 521 30.32 10.35 -1.50
N LYS A 522 30.05 10.22 -2.80
CA LYS A 522 30.27 11.30 -3.79
C LYS A 522 29.25 12.43 -3.68
N TYR A 523 27.97 12.10 -3.51
CA TYR A 523 26.87 13.07 -3.59
C TYR A 523 26.40 13.59 -2.23
N PHE A 524 26.30 12.70 -1.23
CA PHE A 524 25.85 13.01 0.13
C PHE A 524 27.00 13.14 1.14
N ALA A 525 28.25 12.97 0.70
CA ALA A 525 29.44 12.95 1.56
C ALA A 525 29.35 11.90 2.70
N SER A 526 28.54 10.86 2.54
CA SER A 526 28.37 9.80 3.56
C SER A 526 29.65 8.98 3.71
N GLN A 527 30.13 8.80 4.93
CA GLN A 527 31.38 8.07 5.17
C GLN A 527 31.10 6.59 5.47
N PRO A 528 31.85 5.66 4.88
CA PRO A 528 31.65 4.23 5.14
C PRO A 528 32.32 3.74 6.43
N PHE A 529 33.19 4.55 7.04
CA PHE A 529 33.94 4.17 8.25
C PHE A 529 34.67 2.82 8.17
N PHE A 530 35.15 2.39 6.99
CA PHE A 530 35.89 1.11 6.83
C PHE A 530 37.11 0.94 7.75
N HIS A 531 37.60 2.05 8.31
CA HIS A 531 38.74 2.09 9.22
C HIS A 531 38.38 2.03 10.70
N ASP A 532 37.11 2.25 11.04
CA ASP A 532 36.64 2.21 12.42
C ASP A 532 36.39 0.75 12.81
N GLU A 533 37.06 0.27 13.85
CA GLU A 533 36.92 -1.12 14.31
C GLU A 533 35.50 -1.44 14.82
N ARG A 534 34.71 -0.41 15.12
CA ARG A 534 33.30 -0.54 15.48
C ARG A 534 32.46 -0.92 14.26
N VAL A 535 32.86 -0.62 13.04
CA VAL A 535 32.04 -0.80 11.83
C VAL A 535 32.47 -2.02 11.03
N GLU A 536 31.51 -2.87 10.66
CA GLU A 536 31.71 -4.04 9.82
C GLU A 536 30.76 -4.05 8.63
N TRP A 537 31.31 -3.88 7.44
CA TRP A 537 30.57 -4.01 6.19
C TRP A 537 30.65 -5.42 5.62
N TRP A 538 29.51 -5.91 5.16
CA TRP A 538 29.34 -7.14 4.40
C TRP A 538 28.61 -6.80 3.10
N PHE A 539 29.30 -6.95 1.98
CA PHE A 539 28.73 -6.72 0.66
C PHE A 539 28.25 -8.02 0.01
N GLY A 540 27.13 -7.92 -0.72
CA GLY A 540 26.49 -9.01 -1.43
C GLY A 540 25.18 -9.46 -0.77
N ASN A 541 24.63 -10.58 -1.22
CA ASN A 541 23.32 -11.07 -0.78
C ASN A 541 23.25 -11.23 0.76
N ALA A 542 22.30 -10.54 1.38
CA ALA A 542 22.13 -10.53 2.83
C ALA A 542 21.71 -11.90 3.39
N ALA A 543 20.94 -12.74 2.66
CA ALA A 543 20.61 -14.09 3.09
C ALA A 543 21.86 -14.97 3.23
N LYS A 544 22.81 -14.88 2.27
CA LYS A 544 24.11 -15.54 2.38
C LYS A 544 24.93 -14.96 3.54
N SER A 545 24.89 -13.64 3.74
CA SER A 545 25.64 -12.94 4.80
C SER A 545 25.17 -13.29 6.20
N LEU A 546 23.86 -13.34 6.43
CA LEU A 546 23.26 -13.69 7.71
C LEU A 546 23.71 -15.08 8.20
N LEU A 547 23.82 -16.06 7.30
CA LEU A 547 24.33 -17.40 7.62
C LEU A 547 25.83 -17.44 7.96
N MET A 548 26.58 -16.39 7.60
CA MET A 548 28.03 -16.28 7.81
C MET A 548 28.38 -15.39 9.00
N LEU A 549 27.39 -14.74 9.63
CA LEU A 549 27.63 -13.92 10.81
C LEU A 549 28.11 -14.78 11.98
N PRO A 550 29.00 -14.25 12.84
CA PRO A 550 29.42 -14.92 14.06
C PRO A 550 28.24 -15.31 14.97
N ASN A 551 28.30 -16.48 15.61
CA ASN A 551 27.20 -16.93 16.48
C ASN A 551 26.90 -15.99 17.65
N ASP A 552 27.91 -15.30 18.17
CA ASP A 552 27.77 -14.33 19.28
C ASP A 552 27.09 -13.02 18.85
N TYR A 553 26.79 -12.85 17.56
CA TYR A 553 26.01 -11.73 17.06
C TYR A 553 24.51 -11.95 17.28
N PHE A 554 24.04 -13.19 17.26
CA PHE A 554 22.65 -13.55 17.54
C PHE A 554 22.33 -13.40 19.03
N GLY A 555 21.24 -12.70 19.36
CA GLY A 555 20.88 -12.38 20.73
C GLY A 555 21.63 -11.17 21.31
N SER A 556 22.32 -10.37 20.48
CA SER A 556 23.29 -9.37 20.96
C SER A 556 23.03 -7.92 20.55
N PHE A 557 22.17 -7.66 19.57
CA PHE A 557 21.96 -6.30 19.05
C PHE A 557 20.87 -5.55 19.82
N ASP A 558 21.13 -4.29 20.13
CA ASP A 558 20.16 -3.40 20.77
C ASP A 558 19.13 -2.94 19.72
N ILE A 559 19.61 -2.59 18.52
CA ILE A 559 18.77 -2.12 17.42
C ILE A 559 19.13 -2.86 16.13
N VAL A 560 18.11 -3.32 15.41
CA VAL A 560 18.24 -3.85 14.05
C VAL A 560 17.39 -3.01 13.10
N PHE A 561 18.04 -2.34 12.17
CA PHE A 561 17.41 -1.60 11.08
C PHE A 561 17.26 -2.50 9.87
N VAL A 562 16.04 -2.65 9.37
CA VAL A 562 15.74 -3.24 8.08
C VAL A 562 15.38 -2.09 7.14
N ASP A 563 16.38 -1.60 6.42
CA ASP A 563 16.32 -0.45 5.53
C ASP A 563 16.34 -0.94 4.07
N LEU A 564 15.23 -1.57 3.69
CA LEU A 564 15.05 -2.27 2.41
C LEU A 564 13.70 -1.87 1.81
N SER A 565 13.66 -1.69 0.48
CA SER A 565 12.44 -1.39 -0.28
C SER A 565 11.73 -2.64 -0.84
N GLU A 566 12.32 -3.84 -0.74
CA GLU A 566 11.79 -5.07 -1.35
C GLU A 566 11.18 -6.03 -0.32
N SER A 567 9.89 -6.36 -0.50
CA SER A 567 9.13 -7.28 0.36
C SER A 567 9.45 -8.76 0.11
N GLY A 568 9.64 -9.15 -1.17
CA GLY A 568 9.83 -10.55 -1.58
C GLY A 568 11.08 -11.21 -0.99
N PHE A 569 12.16 -10.46 -0.81
CA PHE A 569 13.39 -10.95 -0.19
C PHE A 569 13.18 -11.36 1.28
N LEU A 570 12.44 -10.56 2.06
CA LEU A 570 12.27 -10.78 3.50
C LEU A 570 11.43 -12.04 3.82
N SER A 571 10.53 -12.42 2.92
CA SER A 571 9.71 -13.63 3.03
C SER A 571 10.40 -14.89 2.48
N SER A 572 11.57 -14.75 1.84
CA SER A 572 12.29 -15.90 1.27
C SER A 572 12.85 -16.83 2.35
N SER A 573 12.81 -18.13 2.07
CA SER A 573 13.44 -19.14 2.91
C SER A 573 14.95 -19.10 2.73
N VAL A 574 15.69 -19.02 3.84
CA VAL A 574 17.16 -19.07 3.85
C VAL A 574 17.64 -20.50 4.14
N THR A 575 16.84 -21.26 4.87
CA THR A 575 17.01 -22.70 5.12
C THR A 575 15.65 -23.39 5.01
N ASP A 576 15.62 -24.72 5.00
CA ASP A 576 14.37 -25.51 4.98
C ASP A 576 13.39 -25.18 6.13
N ASP A 577 13.90 -24.59 7.22
CA ASP A 577 13.16 -24.33 8.46
C ASP A 577 13.07 -22.85 8.87
N LEU A 578 13.82 -21.94 8.24
CA LEU A 578 13.93 -20.53 8.65
C LEU A 578 13.84 -19.55 7.47
N SER A 579 13.00 -18.53 7.62
CA SER A 579 12.94 -17.36 6.72
C SER A 579 13.98 -16.29 7.07
N VAL A 580 14.20 -15.34 6.16
CA VAL A 580 15.05 -14.16 6.41
C VAL A 580 14.57 -13.40 7.66
N TRP A 581 13.25 -13.16 7.79
CA TRP A 581 12.67 -12.52 8.98
C TRP A 581 13.04 -13.23 10.29
N GLU A 582 12.91 -14.56 10.36
CA GLU A 582 13.21 -15.32 11.57
C GLU A 582 14.69 -15.23 11.96
N ILE A 583 15.60 -15.11 10.99
CA ILE A 583 17.03 -14.94 11.25
C ILE A 583 17.35 -13.52 11.72
N ILE A 584 16.75 -12.49 11.11
CA ILE A 584 16.93 -11.09 11.50
C ILE A 584 16.47 -10.88 12.94
N VAL A 585 15.30 -11.41 13.31
CA VAL A 585 14.76 -11.32 14.67
C VAL A 585 15.70 -11.96 15.70
N GLN A 586 16.41 -13.03 15.33
CA GLN A 586 17.40 -13.67 16.19
C GLN A 586 18.67 -12.84 16.42
N LEU A 587 18.92 -11.76 15.66
CA LEU A 587 20.02 -10.84 15.95
C LEU A 587 19.77 -10.02 17.22
N LEU A 588 18.51 -9.69 17.50
CA LEU A 588 18.13 -8.84 18.61
C LEU A 588 18.45 -9.49 19.96
N SER A 589 18.96 -8.68 20.87
CA SER A 589 18.96 -8.99 22.29
C SER A 589 17.52 -9.08 22.81
N PRO A 590 17.29 -9.66 24.01
CA PRO A 590 15.94 -9.77 24.57
C PRO A 590 15.21 -8.41 24.72
N GLU A 591 15.95 -7.33 24.97
CA GLU A 591 15.44 -5.96 25.08
C GLU A 591 15.58 -5.17 23.76
N GLY A 592 15.95 -5.84 22.67
CA GLY A 592 16.22 -5.20 21.39
C GLY A 592 14.97 -4.68 20.70
N ILE A 593 15.17 -3.69 19.83
CA ILE A 593 14.13 -3.11 18.96
C ILE A 593 14.50 -3.35 17.49
N LEU A 594 13.57 -3.87 16.70
CA LEU A 594 13.65 -3.87 15.24
C LEU A 594 12.85 -2.70 14.67
N ILE A 595 13.38 -2.10 13.61
CA ILE A 595 12.69 -1.05 12.85
C ILE A 595 12.75 -1.40 11.37
N LYS A 596 11.61 -1.29 10.70
CA LYS A 596 11.44 -1.48 9.27
C LYS A 596 10.77 -0.23 8.68
N ASN A 597 11.32 0.31 7.60
CA ASN A 597 10.64 1.34 6.80
C ASN A 597 9.34 0.80 6.19
N GLU A 598 8.35 1.64 5.91
CA GLU A 598 7.04 1.28 5.32
C GLU A 598 6.09 0.58 6.35
N PRO A 599 4.78 0.46 6.06
CA PRO A 599 3.79 0.05 7.06
C PRO A 599 3.74 -1.48 7.29
N TYR A 600 4.87 -2.08 7.70
CA TYR A 600 5.01 -3.51 8.02
C TYR A 600 4.44 -3.91 9.40
N HIS A 601 3.62 -3.06 10.02
CA HIS A 601 3.10 -3.28 11.37
C HIS A 601 2.42 -4.65 11.51
N GLU A 602 1.55 -5.02 10.57
CA GLU A 602 0.87 -6.32 10.55
C GLU A 602 1.85 -7.50 10.47
N THR A 603 2.86 -7.42 9.61
CA THR A 603 3.88 -8.47 9.50
C THR A 603 4.65 -8.63 10.81
N LEU A 604 5.01 -7.53 11.47
CA LEU A 604 5.78 -7.56 12.71
C LEU A 604 5.03 -8.22 13.87
N LYS A 605 3.68 -8.21 13.89
CA LYS A 605 2.87 -8.88 14.93
C LYS A 605 3.18 -10.38 15.02
N SER A 606 3.52 -10.98 13.89
CA SER A 606 3.91 -12.40 13.83
C SER A 606 5.29 -12.70 14.42
N PHE A 607 6.11 -11.69 14.66
CA PHE A 607 7.48 -11.86 15.18
C PHE A 607 7.73 -11.20 16.55
N PHE A 608 6.91 -10.24 16.96
CA PHE A 608 7.14 -9.43 18.16
C PHE A 608 5.96 -9.38 19.14
N ASP A 609 6.26 -9.38 20.44
CA ASP A 609 5.23 -9.31 21.49
C ASP A 609 4.65 -7.90 21.64
N GLN A 610 5.38 -6.86 21.24
CA GLN A 610 4.87 -5.51 21.11
C GLN A 610 5.25 -4.95 19.75
N THR A 611 4.29 -4.29 19.09
CA THR A 611 4.50 -3.59 17.84
C THR A 611 3.94 -2.19 17.90
N MET A 612 4.57 -1.28 17.17
CA MET A 612 4.18 0.11 17.07
C MET A 612 4.36 0.58 15.63
N LEU A 613 3.42 1.36 15.12
CA LEU A 613 3.53 2.03 13.84
C LEU A 613 3.72 3.53 14.05
N ILE A 614 4.78 4.06 13.45
CA ILE A 614 4.99 5.49 13.31
C ILE A 614 4.52 5.90 11.92
N TYR A 615 3.72 6.97 11.84
CA TYR A 615 3.25 7.55 10.58
C TYR A 615 3.37 9.07 10.62
N TYR A 616 3.79 9.67 9.52
CA TYR A 616 3.87 11.12 9.38
C TYR A 616 3.77 11.56 7.92
N GLU A 617 3.14 12.73 7.72
CA GLU A 617 2.93 13.34 6.41
C GLU A 617 3.92 14.49 6.15
N HIS A 618 3.75 15.17 5.01
CA HIS A 618 4.53 16.33 4.55
C HIS A 618 6.01 16.05 4.33
N VAL A 619 6.33 14.82 3.92
CA VAL A 619 7.69 14.46 3.51
C VAL A 619 7.93 14.94 2.07
N PRO A 620 8.96 15.76 1.79
CA PRO A 620 9.24 16.21 0.42
C PRO A 620 9.36 15.03 -0.56
N ILE A 621 8.74 15.17 -1.73
CA ILE A 621 8.73 14.20 -2.86
C ILE A 621 7.87 12.96 -2.67
N ILE A 622 7.92 12.32 -1.50
CA ILE A 622 7.20 11.07 -1.18
C ILE A 622 5.88 11.28 -0.41
N GLU A 623 5.56 12.53 -0.05
CA GLU A 623 4.32 13.02 0.60
C GLU A 623 4.09 12.51 2.03
N SER A 624 4.22 11.21 2.31
CA SER A 624 4.12 10.62 3.65
C SER A 624 5.14 9.49 3.85
N TRP A 625 5.33 9.05 5.09
CA TRP A 625 6.20 7.92 5.41
C TRP A 625 5.75 7.17 6.67
N ALA A 626 6.12 5.90 6.74
CA ALA A 626 5.82 5.03 7.87
C ALA A 626 7.06 4.25 8.36
N LEU A 627 7.11 3.96 9.66
CA LEU A 627 8.11 3.08 10.27
C LEU A 627 7.41 2.08 11.19
N ALA A 628 7.56 0.79 10.91
CA ALA A 628 7.10 -0.28 11.78
C ALA A 628 8.19 -0.67 12.79
N ILE A 629 7.81 -0.75 14.06
CA ILE A 629 8.70 -1.06 15.19
C ILE A 629 8.20 -2.32 15.89
N GLY A 630 9.14 -3.20 16.28
CA GLY A 630 8.85 -4.41 17.04
C GLY A 630 9.83 -4.64 18.18
N SER A 631 9.32 -5.09 19.34
CA SER A 631 10.13 -5.57 20.46
C SER A 631 9.42 -6.70 21.22
N ASN A 632 10.18 -7.51 21.96
CA ASN A 632 9.62 -8.60 22.77
C ASN A 632 9.54 -8.27 24.26
N ARG A 633 10.45 -7.43 24.78
CA ARG A 633 10.50 -7.09 26.21
C ARG A 633 10.51 -5.59 26.50
N MET A 634 10.85 -4.77 25.51
CA MET A 634 10.83 -3.33 25.69
C MET A 634 9.38 -2.85 25.67
N ASP A 635 8.98 -2.08 26.69
CA ASP A 635 7.68 -1.43 26.72
C ASP A 635 7.71 -0.19 25.82
N LEU A 636 7.08 -0.31 24.65
CA LEU A 636 7.05 0.77 23.66
C LEU A 636 6.12 1.93 24.09
N LEU A 637 5.32 1.79 25.14
CA LEU A 637 4.53 2.90 25.71
C LEU A 637 5.23 3.62 26.86
N GLN A 638 6.43 3.17 27.26
CA GLN A 638 7.18 3.75 28.38
C GLN A 638 8.60 4.13 27.95
N PRO A 639 8.79 5.26 27.23
CA PRO A 639 10.12 5.74 26.89
C PRO A 639 10.95 6.09 28.14
N ASN A 640 12.26 5.92 28.06
CA ASN A 640 13.16 6.25 29.16
C ASN A 640 13.38 7.77 29.23
N ALA A 641 12.88 8.41 30.29
CA ALA A 641 12.99 9.85 30.50
C ALA A 641 14.43 10.39 30.50
N THR A 642 15.42 9.59 30.93
CA THR A 642 16.84 9.97 30.90
C THR A 642 17.38 9.92 29.47
N SER A 643 16.95 8.93 28.68
CA SER A 643 17.34 8.77 27.29
C SER A 643 16.70 9.82 26.38
N MET A 644 15.45 10.20 26.63
CA MET A 644 14.80 11.34 25.95
C MET A 644 15.60 12.65 26.14
N LYS A 645 16.15 12.89 27.35
CA LYS A 645 17.04 14.04 27.63
C LYS A 645 18.37 13.98 26.89
N LYS A 646 18.96 12.79 26.76
CA LYS A 646 20.19 12.60 25.98
C LYS A 646 19.95 12.80 24.50
N TRP A 647 18.79 12.42 23.99
CA TRP A 647 18.48 12.60 22.59
C TRP A 647 18.49 14.08 22.17
N GLY A 648 17.94 14.97 23.01
CA GLY A 648 18.05 16.42 22.80
C GLY A 648 19.49 16.99 22.78
N SER A 649 20.51 16.18 23.08
CA SER A 649 21.93 16.55 22.97
C SER A 649 22.61 16.07 21.68
N VAL A 650 21.99 15.17 20.93
CA VAL A 650 22.46 14.75 19.59
C VAL A 650 22.01 15.81 18.58
N LYS A 651 22.96 16.32 17.78
CA LYS A 651 22.65 17.32 16.76
C LYS A 651 21.90 16.65 15.59
N THR A 652 20.59 16.84 15.55
CA THR A 652 19.72 16.49 14.42
C THR A 652 19.51 17.72 13.52
N VAL A 653 19.16 17.48 12.26
CA VAL A 653 18.82 18.56 11.31
C VAL A 653 17.30 18.84 11.37
N LEU A 654 16.54 17.82 11.76
CA LEU A 654 15.10 17.86 11.91
C LEU A 654 14.66 18.38 13.29
N GLU A 655 14.52 19.70 13.44
CA GLU A 655 14.15 20.36 14.71
C GLU A 655 12.69 20.10 15.14
N HIS A 656 11.73 20.01 14.22
CA HIS A 656 10.29 19.84 14.53
C HIS A 656 9.92 18.47 15.12
N TYR A 657 10.82 17.49 15.00
CA TYR A 657 10.60 16.12 15.45
C TYR A 657 11.28 15.85 16.79
N SER A 658 11.99 16.85 17.35
CA SER A 658 12.62 16.75 18.66
C SER A 658 11.57 16.76 19.77
N ALA A 659 11.07 15.59 20.14
CA ALA A 659 10.32 15.36 21.36
C ALA A 659 10.96 16.09 22.55
N SER A 660 10.19 16.98 23.19
CA SER A 660 10.62 17.68 24.38
C SER A 660 10.92 16.66 25.48
N PRO A 661 12.10 16.73 26.12
CA PRO A 661 12.40 15.86 27.25
C PRO A 661 11.52 16.13 28.49
N ASP A 662 10.76 17.23 28.49
CA ASP A 662 9.90 17.64 29.58
C ASP A 662 8.40 17.43 29.28
N ASP A 663 8.04 17.00 28.05
CA ASP A 663 6.66 16.62 27.68
C ASP A 663 6.59 15.15 27.27
N PHE A 664 5.83 14.36 28.02
CA PHE A 664 5.66 12.92 27.75
C PHE A 664 4.83 12.68 26.47
N ASN A 665 3.90 13.58 26.12
CA ASN A 665 3.02 13.39 24.96
C ASN A 665 3.78 13.53 23.64
N ASP A 666 4.83 14.36 23.60
CA ASP A 666 5.69 14.56 22.44
C ASP A 666 6.33 13.26 21.94
N HIS A 667 6.45 12.24 22.81
CA HIS A 667 6.93 10.92 22.42
C HIS A 667 6.00 10.25 21.40
N PHE A 668 4.68 10.39 21.59
CA PHE A 668 3.65 9.71 20.83
C PHE A 668 3.14 10.49 19.64
N LYS A 669 3.70 11.68 19.38
CA LYS A 669 3.26 12.60 18.32
C LYS A 669 3.03 11.92 16.96
N PHE A 670 3.94 11.01 16.58
CA PHE A 670 3.88 10.29 15.30
C PHE A 670 3.42 8.85 15.44
N VAL A 671 3.03 8.42 16.64
CA VAL A 671 2.57 7.05 16.86
C VAL A 671 1.13 6.96 16.40
N HIS A 672 0.89 6.10 15.42
CA HIS A 672 -0.42 5.84 14.86
C HIS A 672 -1.02 4.60 15.51
N ASP A 673 -0.35 3.45 15.36
CA ASP A 673 -0.82 2.18 15.92
C ASP A 673 0.12 1.65 17.00
N TYR A 674 -0.45 0.91 17.94
CA TYR A 674 0.26 0.11 18.92
C TYR A 674 -0.48 -1.20 19.18
N GLN A 675 0.23 -2.29 19.35
CA GLN A 675 -0.40 -3.57 19.70
C GLN A 675 0.52 -4.44 20.56
N VAL A 676 -0.09 -5.17 21.49
CA VAL A 676 0.53 -6.28 22.21
C VAL A 676 0.04 -7.60 21.63
N ASN A 677 0.97 -8.45 21.21
CA ASN A 677 0.74 -9.74 20.58
C ASN A 677 1.16 -10.85 21.53
N ASP A 678 0.22 -11.66 22.04
CA ASP A 678 0.54 -12.74 22.95
C ASP A 678 0.97 -14.00 22.18
N ALA A 679 2.28 -14.27 22.17
CA ALA A 679 2.84 -15.43 21.49
C ALA A 679 2.27 -16.79 21.98
N ARG A 680 1.66 -16.86 23.17
CA ARG A 680 1.05 -18.08 23.71
C ARG A 680 -0.31 -18.34 23.10
N THR A 681 -1.17 -17.32 23.04
CA THR A 681 -2.50 -17.43 22.41
C THR A 681 -2.38 -17.72 20.93
N ASP A 682 -1.36 -17.15 20.29
CA ASP A 682 -1.09 -17.34 18.86
C ASP A 682 -0.41 -18.69 18.53
N GLY A 683 -0.11 -19.52 19.52
CA GLY A 683 0.64 -20.77 19.32
C GLY A 683 2.09 -20.58 18.83
N LYS A 684 2.62 -19.36 18.93
CA LYS A 684 3.95 -18.95 18.46
C LYS A 684 5.06 -19.22 19.49
N CYS A 685 4.72 -19.68 20.69
CA CYS A 685 5.66 -20.21 21.68
C CYS A 685 6.27 -21.56 21.26
N LYS A 686 7.17 -21.56 20.27
CA LYS A 686 7.94 -22.74 19.85
C LYS A 686 8.95 -23.10 20.96
N LYS A 687 9.07 -24.39 21.29
CA LYS A 687 10.19 -24.89 22.14
C LYS A 687 11.50 -24.67 21.39
N THR A 688 12.53 -24.21 22.09
CA THR A 688 13.90 -24.08 21.57
C THR A 688 14.31 -25.40 20.91
N ARG A 689 14.41 -25.46 19.58
CA ARG A 689 14.95 -26.63 18.89
C ARG A 689 16.45 -26.68 19.23
N SER A 690 16.97 -27.85 19.60
CA SER A 690 18.40 -27.96 19.88
C SER A 690 19.20 -27.67 18.62
N VAL A 691 20.15 -26.74 18.72
CA VAL A 691 21.10 -26.24 17.70
C VAL A 691 22.04 -27.35 17.14
N THR A 692 21.70 -28.63 17.29
CA THR A 692 22.58 -29.77 17.03
C THR A 692 22.43 -30.38 15.64
N GLU A 693 21.41 -30.02 14.87
CA GLU A 693 21.36 -30.40 13.45
C GLU A 693 22.02 -29.28 12.66
N ALA A 694 23.28 -29.50 12.29
CA ALA A 694 24.02 -28.61 11.41
C ALA A 694 23.19 -28.45 10.13
N HIS A 695 22.59 -27.27 9.96
CA HIS A 695 21.88 -26.91 8.75
C HIS A 695 22.76 -27.21 7.54
N GLU A 696 22.17 -27.73 6.46
CA GLU A 696 22.84 -27.80 5.15
C GLU A 696 23.00 -26.38 4.60
N ASN A 697 23.84 -25.56 5.26
CA ASN A 697 24.20 -24.26 4.74
C ASN A 697 24.86 -24.47 3.37
N PRO A 698 24.49 -23.69 2.34
CA PRO A 698 25.19 -23.72 1.08
C PRO A 698 26.70 -23.49 1.31
N LEU A 699 27.54 -24.05 0.44
CA LEU A 699 28.98 -23.82 0.52
C LEU A 699 29.23 -22.30 0.37
N ALA A 700 29.63 -21.65 1.46
CA ALA A 700 29.88 -20.21 1.51
C ALA A 700 31.31 -19.92 2.00
N GLY A 701 31.85 -18.80 1.53
CA GLY A 701 33.17 -18.29 1.85
C GLY A 701 33.12 -16.79 2.10
N ILE A 702 34.23 -16.26 2.61
CA ILE A 702 34.39 -14.82 2.88
C ILE A 702 35.62 -14.33 2.13
N LEU A 703 35.42 -13.34 1.28
CA LEU A 703 36.50 -12.50 0.77
C LEU A 703 36.63 -11.28 1.68
N PHE A 704 37.62 -11.32 2.56
CA PHE A 704 37.94 -10.22 3.47
C PHE A 704 38.98 -9.31 2.84
N ILE A 705 38.57 -8.07 2.55
CA ILE A 705 39.45 -7.04 2.01
C ILE A 705 40.08 -6.29 3.17
N LEU A 706 41.41 -6.22 3.16
CA LEU A 706 42.20 -5.48 4.14
C LEU A 706 43.20 -4.58 3.44
N GLU A 707 43.07 -3.29 3.67
CA GLU A 707 43.97 -2.25 3.19
C GLU A 707 44.72 -1.66 4.37
N ALA A 708 46.05 -1.60 4.28
CA ALA A 708 46.91 -1.01 5.29
C ALA A 708 47.64 0.20 4.72
N GLU A 709 47.37 1.38 5.28
CA GLU A 709 48.08 2.62 4.97
C GLU A 709 49.16 2.90 6.03
N ASN A 710 50.03 3.88 5.75
CA ASN A 710 51.14 4.27 6.62
C ASN A 710 52.05 3.09 7.01
N THR A 711 52.25 2.16 6.08
CA THR A 711 53.13 1.01 6.29
C THR A 711 54.57 1.47 6.44
N SER A 712 55.32 0.82 7.34
CA SER A 712 56.68 1.24 7.71
C SER A 712 57.70 0.10 7.65
N GLN A 713 57.24 -1.13 7.49
CA GLN A 713 58.08 -2.33 7.42
C GLN A 713 58.02 -2.93 6.02
N ALA A 714 59.19 -3.08 5.40
CA ALA A 714 59.32 -3.93 4.23
C ALA A 714 59.28 -5.41 4.67
N PHE A 715 58.53 -6.23 3.96
CA PHE A 715 58.38 -7.66 4.21
C PHE A 715 58.38 -8.40 2.88
N GLU A 716 58.76 -9.67 2.87
CA GLU A 716 58.69 -10.54 1.70
C GLU A 716 57.49 -11.49 1.78
N ILE A 717 57.18 -12.19 0.69
CA ILE A 717 56.07 -13.16 0.68
C ILE A 717 56.25 -14.27 1.72
N ASP A 718 57.49 -14.67 2.01
CA ASP A 718 57.79 -15.69 3.01
C ASP A 718 57.45 -15.20 4.43
N ASP A 719 57.53 -13.89 4.69
CA ASP A 719 57.11 -13.30 5.97
C ASP A 719 55.59 -13.38 6.14
N VAL A 720 54.82 -13.22 5.04
CA VAL A 720 53.36 -13.43 5.03
C VAL A 720 53.02 -14.89 5.31
N PHE A 721 53.75 -15.82 4.70
CA PHE A 721 53.59 -17.26 4.94
C PHE A 721 53.80 -17.59 6.43
N VAL A 722 54.89 -17.10 7.03
CA VAL A 722 55.17 -17.29 8.46
C VAL A 722 54.10 -16.61 9.32
N ALA A 723 53.69 -15.39 8.96
CA ALA A 723 52.67 -14.63 9.67
C ALA A 723 51.33 -15.37 9.78
N LEU A 724 50.88 -15.96 8.68
CA LEU A 724 49.63 -16.72 8.64
C LEU A 724 49.73 -18.01 9.46
N GLY A 725 50.89 -18.68 9.45
CA GLY A 725 51.13 -19.88 10.27
C GLY A 725 51.09 -19.64 11.78
N GLU A 726 51.28 -18.40 12.24
CA GLU A 726 51.21 -18.02 13.66
C GLU A 726 49.78 -17.80 14.18
N VAL A 727 48.79 -17.61 13.29
CA VAL A 727 47.40 -17.22 13.64
C VAL A 727 46.38 -18.34 13.46
N GLY A 728 46.83 -19.60 13.44
CA GLY A 728 45.93 -20.76 13.47
C GLY A 728 45.32 -21.16 12.12
N VAL A 729 45.80 -20.60 11.01
CA VAL A 729 45.57 -21.12 9.65
C VAL A 729 46.79 -21.92 9.17
N THR A 730 46.64 -22.71 8.10
CA THR A 730 47.67 -23.66 7.64
C THR A 730 48.23 -23.26 6.26
N PRO A 731 49.32 -22.48 6.19
CA PRO A 731 50.01 -22.18 4.94
C PRO A 731 50.64 -23.43 4.31
N THR A 732 50.47 -23.59 3.00
CA THR A 732 50.90 -24.79 2.26
C THR A 732 51.87 -24.45 1.13
N PHE A 733 51.58 -23.41 0.37
CA PHE A 733 52.38 -22.98 -0.77
C PHE A 733 52.35 -21.46 -0.91
N SER A 734 53.40 -20.86 -1.45
CA SER A 734 53.45 -19.42 -1.75
C SER A 734 53.98 -19.19 -3.16
N LEU A 735 53.25 -18.39 -3.92
CA LEU A 735 53.65 -17.92 -5.24
C LEU A 735 54.21 -16.50 -5.14
N LYS A 736 55.49 -16.32 -5.48
CA LYS A 736 56.15 -15.01 -5.50
C LYS A 736 56.28 -14.49 -6.93
N HIS A 737 55.97 -13.21 -7.12
CA HIS A 737 56.24 -12.48 -8.36
C HIS A 737 56.97 -11.17 -8.07
N SER A 738 58.11 -10.98 -8.73
CA SER A 738 58.88 -9.73 -8.66
C SER A 738 58.48 -8.84 -9.83
N LEU A 739 57.87 -7.71 -9.54
CA LEU A 739 57.60 -6.64 -10.52
C LEU A 739 58.76 -5.64 -10.53
N GLU A 740 58.84 -4.80 -11.56
CA GLU A 740 59.72 -3.61 -11.56
C GLU A 740 59.29 -2.63 -10.43
N ASP A 741 60.24 -1.87 -9.88
CA ASP A 741 60.06 -0.84 -8.82
C ASP A 741 59.74 -1.32 -7.38
N ASP A 742 60.37 -2.39 -6.88
CA ASP A 742 60.27 -2.89 -5.49
C ASP A 742 58.85 -3.27 -5.01
N LYS A 743 57.89 -3.41 -5.95
CA LYS A 743 56.53 -3.88 -5.64
C LYS A 743 56.53 -5.38 -5.37
N ILE A 744 55.77 -5.78 -4.35
CA ILE A 744 55.62 -7.18 -3.99
C ILE A 744 54.23 -7.63 -4.39
N LEU A 745 54.19 -8.67 -5.20
CA LEU A 745 52.96 -9.31 -5.63
C LEU A 745 53.09 -10.82 -5.41
N GLY A 746 52.17 -11.39 -4.66
CA GLY A 746 52.17 -12.83 -4.46
C GLY A 746 50.96 -13.34 -3.72
N THR A 747 50.81 -14.66 -3.74
CA THR A 747 49.66 -15.34 -3.15
C THR A 747 50.17 -16.45 -2.25
N VAL A 748 49.69 -16.49 -1.02
CA VAL A 748 49.91 -17.59 -0.07
C VAL A 748 48.67 -18.45 -0.04
N PHE A 749 48.81 -19.72 -0.42
CA PHE A 749 47.74 -20.70 -0.37
C PHE A 749 47.72 -21.35 1.02
N LEU A 750 46.55 -21.36 1.61
CA LEU A 750 46.24 -21.98 2.89
C LEU A 750 45.40 -23.23 2.63
N ARG A 751 45.30 -24.11 3.63
CA ARG A 751 44.31 -25.18 3.57
C ARG A 751 42.88 -24.64 3.66
N GLU A 752 42.71 -23.57 4.41
CA GLU A 752 41.43 -22.93 4.74
C GLU A 752 41.06 -21.77 3.78
N GLY A 753 41.94 -21.43 2.83
CA GLY A 753 41.81 -20.22 2.03
C GLY A 753 43.01 -19.89 1.15
N PHE A 754 43.09 -18.65 0.68
CA PHE A 754 44.33 -18.05 0.19
C PHE A 754 44.38 -16.56 0.53
N VAL A 755 45.59 -16.02 0.56
CA VAL A 755 45.84 -14.58 0.77
C VAL A 755 46.66 -14.04 -0.37
N THR A 756 46.09 -13.12 -1.15
CA THR A 756 46.84 -12.36 -2.16
C THR A 756 47.32 -11.05 -1.56
N VAL A 757 48.61 -10.77 -1.68
CA VAL A 757 49.26 -9.58 -1.11
C VAL A 757 49.83 -8.72 -2.21
N ARG A 758 49.59 -7.41 -2.09
CA ARG A 758 50.10 -6.37 -2.97
C ARG A 758 50.70 -5.27 -2.13
N SER A 759 52.00 -5.00 -2.30
CA SER A 759 52.70 -3.95 -1.54
C SER A 759 53.25 -2.88 -2.48
N TRP A 760 53.04 -1.62 -2.11
CA TRP A 760 53.59 -0.43 -2.76
C TRP A 760 54.46 0.37 -1.77
N PRO A 761 55.73 -0.02 -1.58
CA PRO A 761 56.61 0.61 -0.58
C PRO A 761 56.81 2.11 -0.78
N LEU A 762 56.82 2.59 -2.04
CA LEU A 762 57.03 4.01 -2.35
C LEU A 762 55.93 4.95 -1.83
N VAL A 763 54.77 4.40 -1.52
CA VAL A 763 53.58 5.15 -1.07
C VAL A 763 53.02 4.60 0.24
N ASN A 764 53.80 3.78 0.97
CA ASN A 764 53.48 3.24 2.29
C ASN A 764 52.10 2.57 2.35
N TYR A 765 51.79 1.70 1.38
CA TYR A 765 50.49 1.05 1.26
C TYR A 765 50.61 -0.44 0.93
N CYS A 766 49.75 -1.25 1.55
CA CYS A 766 49.62 -2.68 1.30
C CYS A 766 48.14 -3.07 1.21
N ALA A 767 47.81 -3.95 0.27
CA ALA A 767 46.48 -4.54 0.13
C ALA A 767 46.57 -6.06 0.29
N PHE A 768 45.63 -6.62 1.03
CA PHE A 768 45.47 -8.04 1.28
C PHE A 768 44.06 -8.45 0.88
N ASP A 769 43.95 -9.43 -0.01
CA ASP A 769 42.69 -10.12 -0.30
C ASP A 769 42.75 -11.47 0.42
N VAL A 770 42.03 -11.61 1.52
CA VAL A 770 41.99 -12.80 2.37
C VAL A 770 40.71 -13.58 2.03
N GLN A 771 40.83 -14.58 1.16
CA GLN A 771 39.73 -15.46 0.78
C GLN A 771 39.73 -16.70 1.68
N LEU A 772 38.69 -16.91 2.46
CA LEU A 772 38.54 -18.08 3.33
C LEU A 772 37.28 -18.88 2.99
N TRP A 773 37.39 -20.20 3.11
CA TRP A 773 36.27 -21.16 3.10
C TRP A 773 36.24 -22.01 4.40
N GLY A 774 37.07 -21.64 5.37
CA GLY A 774 37.16 -22.22 6.70
C GLY A 774 37.92 -21.30 7.66
N ALA A 775 38.00 -21.65 8.93
CA ALA A 775 38.64 -20.86 9.99
C ALA A 775 38.18 -19.38 10.06
N PHE A 776 36.89 -19.10 9.83
CA PHE A 776 36.33 -17.74 9.81
C PHE A 776 36.56 -16.96 11.12
N ASN A 777 36.60 -17.68 12.25
CA ASN A 777 36.90 -17.11 13.57
C ASN A 777 38.33 -16.52 13.69
N GLN A 778 39.23 -16.80 12.73
CA GLN A 778 40.58 -16.24 12.72
C GLN A 778 40.70 -14.92 11.96
N LEU A 779 39.65 -14.42 11.30
CA LEU A 779 39.70 -13.19 10.48
C LEU A 779 40.32 -12.00 11.23
N GLU A 780 39.91 -11.75 12.47
CA GLU A 780 40.46 -10.65 13.28
C GLU A 780 41.92 -10.88 13.70
N ASN A 781 42.31 -12.14 13.94
CA ASN A 781 43.70 -12.48 14.25
C ASN A 781 44.60 -12.29 13.02
N ILE A 782 44.12 -12.70 11.84
CA ILE A 782 44.76 -12.48 10.55
C ILE A 782 44.93 -10.97 10.30
N LYS A 783 43.86 -10.18 10.46
CA LYS A 783 43.88 -8.71 10.33
C LYS A 783 44.99 -8.10 11.17
N LYS A 784 44.97 -8.34 12.49
CA LYS A 784 45.95 -7.78 13.44
C LYS A 784 47.37 -8.22 13.12
N ARG A 785 47.58 -9.47 12.73
CA ARG A 785 48.91 -10.02 12.43
C ARG A 785 49.50 -9.49 11.13
N LEU A 786 48.70 -9.37 10.08
CA LEU A 786 49.12 -8.80 8.79
C LEU A 786 49.38 -7.29 8.91
N ALA A 787 48.54 -6.57 9.65
CA ALA A 787 48.76 -5.15 9.96
C ALA A 787 50.10 -4.90 10.69
N LYS A 788 50.33 -5.68 11.76
CA LYS A 788 51.58 -5.60 12.54
C LYS A 788 52.82 -5.91 11.69
N MET A 789 52.72 -6.87 10.78
CA MET A 789 53.78 -7.22 9.83
C MET A 789 54.08 -6.08 8.86
N ALA A 790 53.04 -5.43 8.32
CA ALA A 790 53.20 -4.28 7.45
C ALA A 790 53.68 -3.02 8.22
N GLY A 791 53.72 -3.07 9.55
CA GLY A 791 54.07 -1.94 10.41
C GLY A 791 53.03 -0.81 10.36
N SER A 792 51.75 -1.16 10.17
CA SER A 792 50.62 -0.23 10.17
C SER A 792 49.86 -0.31 11.51
N SER A 793 49.31 0.82 11.96
CA SER A 793 48.44 0.90 13.14
C SER A 793 47.00 0.55 12.77
N THR A 794 46.20 0.10 13.75
CA THR A 794 44.77 -0.22 13.59
C THR A 794 43.98 0.91 12.93
N ASP A 795 44.21 2.17 13.31
CA ASP A 795 43.48 3.35 12.78
C ASP A 795 43.82 3.68 11.31
N SER A 796 44.86 3.05 10.76
CA SER A 796 45.29 3.17 9.35
C SER A 796 44.93 1.94 8.52
N LEU A 797 44.15 1.01 9.08
CA LEU A 797 43.58 -0.11 8.35
C LEU A 797 42.20 0.28 7.84
N SER A 798 41.85 -0.16 6.64
CA SER A 798 40.46 -0.20 6.17
C SER A 798 40.10 -1.65 5.86
N SER A 799 38.88 -2.08 6.20
CA SER A 799 38.44 -3.43 5.91
C SER A 799 36.94 -3.57 5.68
N TYR A 800 36.57 -4.52 4.82
CA TYR A 800 35.20 -4.92 4.56
C TYR A 800 35.17 -6.37 4.05
N ARG A 801 33.98 -6.98 4.07
CA ARG A 801 33.76 -8.39 3.71
C ARG A 801 32.88 -8.45 2.48
N ILE A 802 33.12 -9.45 1.64
CA ILE A 802 32.24 -9.83 0.53
C ILE A 802 31.93 -11.30 0.72
N VAL A 803 30.65 -11.67 0.70
CA VAL A 803 30.27 -13.08 0.79
C VAL A 803 30.40 -13.72 -0.57
N THR A 804 31.11 -14.85 -0.60
CA THR A 804 31.37 -15.60 -1.83
C THR A 804 30.90 -17.04 -1.68
N SER A 805 30.92 -17.81 -2.76
CA SER A 805 30.81 -19.27 -2.66
C SER A 805 31.98 -19.90 -1.90
N GLY A 806 31.73 -21.05 -1.28
CA GLY A 806 32.68 -21.83 -0.49
C GLY A 806 33.45 -22.86 -1.31
N MET A 807 33.95 -23.90 -0.64
CA MET A 807 34.76 -24.96 -1.26
C MET A 807 34.31 -26.35 -0.78
N SER A 808 34.04 -27.29 -1.69
CA SER A 808 33.68 -28.68 -1.33
C SER A 808 34.89 -29.48 -0.85
N GLY A 809 34.66 -30.50 -0.03
CA GLY A 809 35.72 -31.40 0.45
C GLY A 809 36.59 -30.84 1.58
N VAL A 810 36.16 -29.76 2.23
CA VAL A 810 36.89 -29.14 3.36
C VAL A 810 36.84 -30.03 4.60
N VAL A 811 38.00 -30.54 5.02
CA VAL A 811 38.14 -31.58 6.08
C VAL A 811 37.60 -31.16 7.46
N LYS A 812 37.47 -29.86 7.75
CA LYS A 812 37.00 -29.31 9.04
C LYS A 812 35.72 -28.48 8.93
N LEU A 813 34.99 -28.60 7.83
CA LEU A 813 33.83 -27.74 7.54
C LEU A 813 32.82 -27.71 8.71
N ASP A 814 32.55 -28.86 9.33
CA ASP A 814 31.62 -28.98 10.46
C ASP A 814 32.13 -28.32 11.76
N GLU A 815 33.45 -28.22 11.97
CA GLU A 815 34.03 -27.50 13.11
C GLU A 815 33.96 -25.99 12.89
N ASP A 816 34.26 -25.54 11.67
CA ASP A 816 34.25 -24.12 11.30
C ASP A 816 32.82 -23.54 11.26
N ARG A 817 31.82 -24.37 10.89
CA ARG A 817 30.40 -24.01 10.88
C ARG A 817 29.79 -23.83 12.28
N LYS A 818 30.38 -24.39 13.33
CA LYS A 818 29.87 -24.24 14.72
C LYS A 818 29.98 -22.82 15.29
N GLY A 819 30.73 -21.93 14.62
CA GLY A 819 30.94 -20.56 15.07
C GLY A 819 30.20 -19.49 14.26
N ILE A 820 29.42 -19.89 13.25
CA ILE A 820 28.70 -18.97 12.35
C ILE A 820 27.24 -19.40 12.14
N GLY A 821 26.38 -18.44 11.83
CA GLY A 821 24.96 -18.64 11.57
C GLY A 821 24.06 -18.51 12.79
N PRO A 822 22.73 -18.58 12.59
CA PRO A 822 21.76 -18.34 13.65
C PRO A 822 21.90 -19.37 14.78
N THR A 823 21.83 -18.88 16.02
CA THR A 823 21.59 -19.74 17.18
C THR A 823 20.12 -19.61 17.54
N ASN A 824 19.41 -20.73 17.66
CA ASN A 824 17.97 -20.71 17.94
C ASN A 824 17.72 -20.16 19.36
N VAL A 825 17.48 -18.86 19.44
CA VAL A 825 17.11 -18.13 20.65
C VAL A 825 15.63 -17.78 20.51
N ASN A 826 14.79 -18.41 21.34
CA ASN A 826 13.42 -17.92 21.47
C ASN A 826 13.46 -16.58 22.22
N SER A 827 13.15 -15.50 21.51
CA SER A 827 13.15 -14.14 22.04
C SER A 827 11.79 -13.70 22.59
N ARG A 828 10.70 -14.44 22.28
CA ARG A 828 9.33 -14.16 22.74
C ARG A 828 9.13 -14.47 24.23
N GLU A 829 8.26 -13.73 24.89
CA GLU A 829 7.84 -13.98 26.26
C GLU A 829 6.80 -15.10 26.34
N CYS A 830 7.26 -16.30 26.69
CA CYS A 830 6.41 -17.50 26.82
C CYS A 830 6.12 -17.91 28.27
N ASN A 831 6.51 -17.08 29.25
CA ASN A 831 6.20 -17.36 30.66
C ASN A 831 4.73 -16.98 30.95
N GLU A 832 4.12 -17.61 31.96
CA GLU A 832 2.82 -17.17 32.47
C GLU A 832 2.94 -15.75 33.05
N ILE A 833 1.96 -14.89 32.77
CA ILE A 833 1.93 -13.53 33.33
C ILE A 833 1.50 -13.68 34.80
N GLU A 834 2.31 -13.19 35.73
CA GLU A 834 1.89 -13.08 37.14
C GLU A 834 0.88 -11.95 37.26
N LEU A 835 -0.41 -12.28 37.19
CA LEU A 835 -1.49 -11.35 37.48
C LEU A 835 -1.57 -11.10 38.99
N ALA A 836 -1.98 -9.89 39.39
CA ALA A 836 -2.26 -9.57 40.78
C ALA A 836 -3.32 -10.52 41.35
N ASP A 837 -3.17 -10.97 42.59
CA ASP A 837 -4.19 -11.78 43.30
C ASP A 837 -5.11 -10.85 44.11
N VAL A 838 -6.01 -10.17 43.40
CA VAL A 838 -6.98 -9.22 43.95
C VAL A 838 -8.39 -9.67 43.53
N GLU A 839 -9.33 -9.71 44.47
CA GLU A 839 -10.73 -10.01 44.17
C GLU A 839 -11.40 -8.73 43.63
N ILE A 840 -12.03 -8.81 42.45
CA ILE A 840 -12.72 -7.67 41.85
C ILE A 840 -14.08 -7.51 42.53
N ASP A 841 -14.20 -6.51 43.40
CA ASP A 841 -15.45 -6.14 44.07
C ASP A 841 -16.09 -4.88 43.45
N GLU A 842 -17.28 -4.50 43.93
CA GLU A 842 -17.99 -3.31 43.45
C GLU A 842 -17.19 -2.01 43.66
N ASP A 843 -16.41 -1.88 44.73
CA ASP A 843 -15.61 -0.67 44.98
C ASP A 843 -14.49 -0.52 43.92
N ILE A 844 -13.89 -1.63 43.49
CA ILE A 844 -12.91 -1.67 42.41
C ILE A 844 -13.56 -1.33 41.07
N LEU A 845 -14.74 -1.90 40.76
CA LEU A 845 -15.48 -1.59 39.54
C LEU A 845 -15.87 -0.11 39.46
N GLU A 846 -16.39 0.45 40.57
CA GLU A 846 -16.68 1.89 40.66
C GLU A 846 -15.41 2.74 40.44
N SER A 847 -14.25 2.29 40.94
CA SER A 847 -12.97 2.97 40.73
C SER A 847 -12.48 2.91 39.28
N VAL A 848 -12.61 1.76 38.59
CA VAL A 848 -12.23 1.63 37.17
C VAL A 848 -13.07 2.59 36.31
N ILE A 849 -14.39 2.61 36.53
CA ILE A 849 -15.30 3.53 35.84
C ILE A 849 -14.91 4.99 36.11
N GLU A 850 -14.65 5.35 37.38
CA GLU A 850 -14.27 6.73 37.73
C GLU A 850 -12.98 7.17 37.02
N LYS A 851 -11.97 6.29 36.95
CA LYS A 851 -10.69 6.64 36.33
C LYS A 851 -10.77 6.69 34.81
N SER A 852 -11.60 5.85 34.17
CA SER A 852 -11.75 5.87 32.72
C SER A 852 -12.34 7.19 32.21
N LEU A 853 -13.09 7.92 33.03
CA LEU A 853 -13.55 9.29 32.72
C LEU A 853 -12.40 10.26 32.43
N GLY A 854 -11.17 9.96 32.85
CA GLY A 854 -9.98 10.72 32.47
C GLY A 854 -9.70 10.72 30.97
N MET A 855 -10.30 9.80 30.21
CA MET A 855 -10.27 9.77 28.76
C MET A 855 -11.11 10.88 28.13
N ILE A 856 -12.15 11.35 28.81
CA ILE A 856 -12.98 12.47 28.33
C ILE A 856 -12.12 13.74 28.35
N GLN A 857 -11.92 14.32 27.18
CA GLN A 857 -10.99 15.44 26.99
C GLN A 857 -11.45 16.74 27.66
N GLU A 858 -12.77 16.96 27.68
CA GLU A 858 -13.39 18.14 28.28
C GLU A 858 -13.38 18.07 29.81
N LYS A 859 -13.19 19.21 30.48
CA LYS A 859 -13.18 19.26 31.96
C LYS A 859 -14.58 19.27 32.59
N SER A 860 -15.59 19.53 31.78
CA SER A 860 -17.02 19.59 32.10
C SER A 860 -17.83 19.51 30.81
N GLY A 861 -19.03 18.96 30.84
CA GLY A 861 -19.87 18.79 29.65
C GLY A 861 -20.97 17.78 29.91
N THR A 862 -21.65 17.34 28.86
CA THR A 862 -22.68 16.28 28.97
C THR A 862 -22.06 14.92 28.70
N VAL A 863 -22.36 13.94 29.57
CA VAL A 863 -22.00 12.53 29.38
C VAL A 863 -23.30 11.72 29.29
N ALA A 864 -23.52 11.13 28.13
CA ALA A 864 -24.66 10.24 27.92
C ALA A 864 -24.25 8.80 28.23
N VAL A 865 -25.07 8.07 28.99
CA VAL A 865 -24.79 6.69 29.38
C VAL A 865 -25.89 5.79 28.83
N LEU A 866 -25.54 4.89 27.92
CA LEU A 866 -26.45 3.86 27.43
C LEU A 866 -26.59 2.77 28.50
N CYS A 867 -27.83 2.56 28.95
CA CYS A 867 -28.17 1.65 30.03
C CYS A 867 -29.13 0.55 29.54
N GLY A 868 -29.22 -0.53 30.31
CA GLY A 868 -30.26 -1.55 30.15
C GLY A 868 -31.66 -1.04 30.48
N SER A 869 -32.52 -1.91 31.01
CA SER A 869 -33.88 -1.52 31.40
C SER A 869 -33.86 -0.47 32.52
N SER A 870 -34.81 0.47 32.52
CA SER A 870 -34.94 1.47 33.59
C SER A 870 -35.23 0.89 34.98
N ASP A 871 -35.62 -0.39 35.03
CA ASP A 871 -35.85 -1.13 36.27
C ASP A 871 -34.58 -1.79 36.83
N GLU A 872 -33.48 -1.77 36.07
CA GLU A 872 -32.19 -2.36 36.44
C GLU A 872 -31.15 -1.27 36.78
N PRO A 873 -30.16 -1.58 37.65
CA PRO A 873 -29.11 -0.62 37.99
C PRO A 873 -28.19 -0.37 36.79
N CYS A 874 -27.96 0.91 36.47
CA CYS A 874 -26.97 1.33 35.47
C CYS A 874 -25.71 1.81 36.20
N ARG A 875 -24.72 0.92 36.32
CA ARG A 875 -23.56 1.12 37.20
C ARG A 875 -22.78 2.38 36.83
N SER A 876 -22.50 2.56 35.53
CA SER A 876 -21.76 3.71 35.02
C SER A 876 -22.44 5.04 35.35
N HIS A 877 -23.76 5.11 35.22
CA HIS A 877 -24.56 6.28 35.56
C HIS A 877 -24.57 6.55 37.07
N ASP A 878 -24.72 5.52 37.90
CA ASP A 878 -24.77 5.66 39.36
C ASP A 878 -23.43 6.15 39.94
N VAL A 879 -22.30 5.68 39.40
CA VAL A 879 -20.96 6.16 39.77
C VAL A 879 -20.79 7.64 39.47
N LEU A 880 -21.22 8.06 38.27
CA LEU A 880 -21.14 9.45 37.81
C LEU A 880 -21.96 10.41 38.68
N LEU A 881 -23.11 9.97 39.19
CA LEU A 881 -23.95 10.74 40.11
C LEU A 881 -23.39 10.79 41.55
N LYS A 882 -22.85 9.68 42.08
CA LYS A 882 -22.40 9.58 43.48
C LYS A 882 -21.20 10.48 43.81
N LYS A 883 -20.23 10.58 42.91
CA LYS A 883 -18.92 11.21 43.23
C LYS A 883 -18.79 12.68 42.83
N GLY A 884 -19.84 13.30 42.30
CA GLY A 884 -19.84 14.72 41.95
C GLY A 884 -18.91 15.01 40.77
N SER A 885 -19.07 14.24 39.68
CA SER A 885 -18.37 14.53 38.43
C SER A 885 -18.72 15.94 37.95
N ASN A 886 -17.78 16.63 37.29
CA ASN A 886 -18.06 17.95 36.68
C ASN A 886 -18.93 17.86 35.41
N PHE A 887 -19.52 16.68 35.16
CA PHE A 887 -20.30 16.37 33.97
C PHE A 887 -21.79 16.30 34.31
N ASN A 888 -22.63 16.78 33.40
CA ASN A 888 -24.05 16.50 33.43
C ASN A 888 -24.25 15.10 32.86
N THR A 889 -24.70 14.17 33.70
CA THR A 889 -24.88 12.77 33.29
C THR A 889 -26.33 12.51 32.93
N GLU A 890 -26.55 11.94 31.75
CA GLU A 890 -27.90 11.66 31.23
C GLU A 890 -28.01 10.18 30.83
N PRO A 891 -28.90 9.38 31.47
CA PRO A 891 -29.07 7.98 31.15
C PRO A 891 -30.01 7.78 29.94
N LEU A 892 -29.57 6.98 28.99
CA LEU A 892 -30.34 6.54 27.83
C LEU A 892 -30.78 5.09 28.06
N TRP A 893 -32.02 4.92 28.53
CA TRP A 893 -32.58 3.61 28.88
C TRP A 893 -33.00 2.80 27.66
N SER A 894 -32.91 1.47 27.77
CA SER A 894 -33.35 0.56 26.73
C SER A 894 -34.88 0.60 26.53
N CYS A 895 -35.31 0.36 25.29
CA CYS A 895 -36.72 0.29 24.96
C CYS A 895 -37.32 -1.07 25.35
N PRO A 896 -38.21 -1.14 26.36
CA PRO A 896 -38.69 -2.41 26.92
C PRO A 896 -39.43 -3.28 25.90
N ASP A 897 -40.06 -2.64 24.90
CA ASP A 897 -40.88 -3.31 23.89
C ASP A 897 -40.05 -4.03 22.82
N ILE A 898 -38.71 -3.93 22.82
CA ILE A 898 -37.84 -4.43 21.74
C ILE A 898 -36.83 -5.48 22.24
N VAL A 899 -36.32 -5.32 23.47
CA VAL A 899 -35.21 -6.12 24.01
C VAL A 899 -35.50 -7.64 24.05
N ASP A 900 -36.78 -8.03 24.14
CA ASP A 900 -37.22 -9.44 24.22
C ASP A 900 -37.92 -9.95 22.94
N MET A 901 -37.87 -9.22 21.82
CA MET A 901 -38.58 -9.59 20.57
C MET A 901 -37.69 -10.33 19.57
N GLU A 902 -38.23 -11.36 18.91
CA GLU A 902 -37.55 -12.05 17.80
C GLU A 902 -37.54 -11.14 16.55
N GLU A 903 -36.42 -11.12 15.82
CA GLU A 903 -36.22 -10.27 14.63
C GLU A 903 -37.26 -10.53 13.51
N ASP A 904 -37.87 -11.73 13.49
CA ASP A 904 -38.90 -12.13 12.53
C ASP A 904 -40.32 -11.59 12.85
N ASP A 905 -40.53 -10.86 13.96
CA ASP A 905 -41.84 -10.25 14.28
C ASP A 905 -42.10 -9.03 13.38
N GLU A 906 -43.24 -9.02 12.66
CA GLU A 906 -43.66 -7.93 11.77
C GLU A 906 -43.67 -6.53 12.43
N ARG A 907 -43.70 -6.44 13.78
CA ARG A 907 -43.70 -5.18 14.54
C ARG A 907 -42.31 -4.71 14.97
N TYR A 908 -41.28 -5.55 14.87
CA TYR A 908 -39.92 -5.27 15.34
C TYR A 908 -39.37 -3.98 14.71
N THR A 909 -39.46 -3.86 13.39
CA THR A 909 -39.00 -2.67 12.63
C THR A 909 -39.73 -1.39 13.05
N LEU A 910 -41.05 -1.45 13.26
CA LEU A 910 -41.84 -0.29 13.67
C LEU A 910 -41.46 0.17 15.08
N LEU A 911 -41.29 -0.77 16.01
CA LEU A 911 -40.91 -0.47 17.39
C LEU A 911 -39.48 0.09 17.47
N MET A 912 -38.54 -0.46 16.69
CA MET A 912 -37.19 0.10 16.51
C MET A 912 -37.25 1.55 16.07
N PHE A 913 -38.05 1.87 15.06
CA PHE A 913 -38.21 3.25 14.58
C PHE A 913 -38.83 4.18 15.63
N GLU A 914 -39.87 3.73 16.35
CA GLU A 914 -40.46 4.52 17.44
C GLU A 914 -39.48 4.78 18.59
N CYS A 915 -38.64 3.79 18.91
CA CYS A 915 -37.59 3.93 19.91
C CYS A 915 -36.50 4.89 19.46
N GLU A 916 -36.05 4.79 18.21
CA GLU A 916 -35.06 5.70 17.60
C GLU A 916 -35.50 7.16 17.71
N LEU A 917 -36.75 7.47 17.34
CA LEU A 917 -37.31 8.82 17.44
C LEU A 917 -37.33 9.33 18.89
N LYS A 918 -37.76 8.51 19.85
CA LYS A 918 -37.78 8.88 21.27
C LYS A 918 -36.37 9.16 21.80
N LEU A 919 -35.41 8.33 21.40
CA LEU A 919 -34.01 8.46 21.79
C LEU A 919 -33.41 9.75 21.19
N LEU A 920 -33.68 10.02 19.91
CA LEU A 920 -33.24 11.24 19.24
C LEU A 920 -33.84 12.52 19.86
N ASP A 921 -35.14 12.53 20.13
CA ASP A 921 -35.82 13.65 20.81
C ASP A 921 -35.19 13.92 22.19
N HIS A 922 -34.93 12.85 22.95
CA HIS A 922 -34.31 12.95 24.27
C HIS A 922 -32.86 13.49 24.19
N LEU A 923 -32.09 13.06 23.19
CA LEU A 923 -30.74 13.57 22.94
C LEU A 923 -30.75 15.05 22.54
N HIS A 924 -31.69 15.48 21.69
CA HIS A 924 -31.85 16.89 21.34
C HIS A 924 -32.25 17.76 22.53
N ASP A 925 -33.18 17.29 23.37
CA ASP A 925 -33.57 17.97 24.61
C ASP A 925 -32.39 18.10 25.57
N THR A 926 -31.62 17.02 25.72
CA THR A 926 -30.40 16.97 26.53
C THR A 926 -29.38 17.99 26.06
N VAL A 927 -29.05 17.98 24.76
CA VAL A 927 -28.07 18.90 24.17
C VAL A 927 -28.54 20.35 24.25
N SER A 928 -29.84 20.60 24.09
CA SER A 928 -30.43 21.94 24.20
C SER A 928 -30.33 22.51 25.63
N GLN A 929 -30.34 21.66 26.66
CA GLN A 929 -30.27 22.07 28.06
C GLN A 929 -28.83 22.15 28.59
N ASN A 930 -28.02 21.15 28.23
CA ASN A 930 -26.73 20.89 28.88
C ASN A 930 -25.52 21.09 27.95
N GLY A 931 -25.75 21.32 26.65
CA GLY A 931 -24.72 21.41 25.62
C GLY A 931 -24.38 20.05 25.00
N GLN A 932 -23.54 20.08 23.96
CA GLN A 932 -23.14 18.90 23.21
C GLN A 932 -22.51 17.82 24.09
N ILE A 933 -22.64 16.57 23.66
CA ILE A 933 -22.18 15.38 24.37
C ILE A 933 -20.67 15.25 24.18
N ALA A 934 -19.93 15.35 25.28
CA ALA A 934 -18.47 15.19 25.31
C ALA A 934 -18.05 13.76 25.65
N GLY A 935 -18.92 12.97 26.26
CA GLY A 935 -18.68 11.57 26.58
C GLY A 935 -19.89 10.70 26.29
N PHE A 936 -19.68 9.54 25.69
CA PHE A 936 -20.70 8.51 25.51
C PHE A 936 -20.22 7.21 26.16
N ILE A 937 -21.01 6.65 27.07
CA ILE A 937 -20.63 5.44 27.80
C ILE A 937 -21.60 4.32 27.47
N LEU A 938 -21.08 3.17 27.03
CA LEU A 938 -21.84 1.92 26.93
C LEU A 938 -21.59 1.13 28.22
N ASP A 939 -22.62 1.06 29.06
CA ASP A 939 -22.60 0.23 30.27
C ASP A 939 -22.74 -1.25 29.91
N SER A 940 -22.18 -2.15 30.72
CA SER A 940 -22.27 -3.60 30.50
C SER A 940 -23.72 -4.13 30.50
N SER A 941 -24.67 -3.38 31.09
CA SER A 941 -26.10 -3.70 31.04
C SER A 941 -26.80 -3.34 29.71
N ALA A 942 -26.16 -2.59 28.82
CA ALA A 942 -26.80 -2.11 27.59
C ALA A 942 -26.95 -3.24 26.55
N PRO A 943 -28.15 -3.47 25.98
CA PRO A 943 -28.34 -4.49 24.94
C PRO A 943 -27.83 -4.01 23.57
N MET A 944 -27.37 -4.94 22.72
CA MET A 944 -26.88 -4.67 21.36
C MET A 944 -27.88 -3.86 20.53
N THR A 945 -29.18 -4.12 20.68
CA THR A 945 -30.26 -3.38 20.01
C THR A 945 -30.21 -1.87 20.27
N MET A 946 -29.84 -1.46 21.47
CA MET A 946 -29.72 -0.04 21.80
C MET A 946 -28.47 0.59 21.18
N ALA A 947 -27.39 -0.16 21.04
CA ALA A 947 -26.21 0.31 20.32
C ALA A 947 -26.48 0.45 18.81
N ILE A 948 -27.27 -0.45 18.21
CA ILE A 948 -27.73 -0.31 16.81
C ILE A 948 -28.55 0.97 16.63
N LEU A 949 -29.46 1.28 17.55
CA LEU A 949 -30.25 2.51 17.51
C LEU A 949 -29.38 3.76 17.67
N ALA A 950 -28.44 3.73 18.61
CA ALA A 950 -27.46 4.79 18.80
C ALA A 950 -26.58 5.01 17.55
N HIS A 951 -26.14 3.91 16.92
CA HIS A 951 -25.39 3.94 15.66
C HIS A 951 -26.21 4.59 14.55
N ARG A 952 -27.47 4.19 14.32
CA ARG A 952 -28.37 4.80 13.32
C ARG A 952 -28.53 6.31 13.51
N ILE A 953 -28.69 6.75 14.75
CA ILE A 953 -28.79 8.19 15.08
C ILE A 953 -27.53 8.94 14.66
N TRP A 954 -26.35 8.43 15.00
CA TRP A 954 -25.07 9.11 14.73
C TRP A 954 -24.48 8.84 13.34
N LYS A 955 -25.05 7.90 12.58
CA LYS A 955 -24.77 7.71 11.15
C LYS A 955 -25.23 8.94 10.35
N ASN A 956 -26.32 9.59 10.76
CA ASN A 956 -26.76 10.84 10.13
C ASN A 956 -25.76 12.00 10.41
N PRO A 957 -25.16 12.62 9.38
CA PRO A 957 -24.16 13.69 9.57
C PRO A 957 -24.68 14.92 10.32
N ARG A 958 -25.97 15.26 10.19
CA ARG A 958 -26.57 16.40 10.93
C ARG A 958 -26.70 16.09 12.41
N ASN A 959 -27.06 14.87 12.77
CA ASN A 959 -27.12 14.43 14.17
C ASN A 959 -25.71 14.37 14.77
N LYS A 960 -24.73 13.84 14.03
CA LYS A 960 -23.31 13.84 14.43
C LYS A 960 -22.84 15.24 14.82
N ARG A 961 -23.00 16.23 13.93
CA ARG A 961 -22.57 17.63 14.16
C ARG A 961 -23.36 18.34 15.25
N SER A 962 -24.64 18.01 15.43
CA SER A 962 -25.50 18.70 16.41
C SER A 962 -25.43 18.10 17.81
N LEU A 963 -25.22 16.80 17.94
CA LEU A 963 -25.27 16.09 19.23
C LEU A 963 -23.90 15.95 19.89
N LEU A 964 -22.85 15.63 19.13
CA LEU A 964 -21.52 15.38 19.68
C LEU A 964 -20.70 16.67 19.74
N ALA A 965 -19.89 16.82 20.78
CA ALA A 965 -18.90 17.88 20.87
C ALA A 965 -17.76 17.63 19.86
N ASN A 966 -17.03 18.67 19.47
CA ASN A 966 -15.88 18.51 18.57
C ASN A 966 -14.81 17.57 19.17
N ARG A 967 -14.61 17.63 20.48
CA ARG A 967 -13.76 16.71 21.25
C ARG A 967 -14.67 15.79 22.05
N PHE A 968 -14.61 14.51 21.77
CA PHE A 968 -15.51 13.54 22.37
C PHE A 968 -14.77 12.24 22.68
N SER A 969 -15.33 11.45 23.59
CA SER A 969 -14.85 10.10 23.88
C SER A 969 -16.02 9.14 24.06
N PHE A 970 -15.94 7.97 23.42
CA PHE A 970 -16.79 6.82 23.69
C PHE A 970 -16.02 5.85 24.58
N ILE A 971 -16.69 5.29 25.59
CA ILE A 971 -16.12 4.31 26.51
C ILE A 971 -17.11 3.16 26.63
N ALA A 972 -16.69 1.94 26.31
CA ALA A 972 -17.47 0.73 26.50
C ALA A 972 -16.85 -0.14 27.59
N PHE A 973 -17.68 -0.68 28.48
CA PHE A 973 -17.25 -1.59 29.54
C PHE A 973 -17.78 -2.99 29.26
N MET A 974 -16.87 -3.96 29.24
CA MET A 974 -17.18 -5.36 28.96
C MET A 974 -16.72 -6.25 30.11
N GLU A 975 -17.61 -7.11 30.58
CA GLU A 975 -17.39 -8.09 31.65
C GLU A 975 -17.40 -9.54 31.14
N SER A 976 -17.88 -9.78 29.91
CA SER A 976 -18.02 -11.13 29.35
C SER A 976 -17.70 -11.22 27.85
N GLU A 977 -17.33 -12.42 27.39
CA GLU A 977 -17.11 -12.68 25.95
C GLU A 977 -18.38 -12.52 25.10
N SER A 978 -19.58 -12.51 25.68
CA SER A 978 -20.80 -12.20 24.93
C SER A 978 -20.95 -10.73 24.55
N GLU A 979 -20.08 -9.85 25.06
CA GLU A 979 -20.14 -8.40 24.86
C GLU A 979 -19.14 -7.89 23.81
N TYR A 980 -18.41 -8.77 23.10
CA TYR A 980 -17.46 -8.38 22.05
C TYR A 980 -18.06 -7.48 20.96
N TRP A 981 -19.38 -7.54 20.73
CA TRP A 981 -20.07 -6.63 19.80
C TRP A 981 -19.89 -5.14 20.16
N MET A 982 -19.60 -4.82 21.43
CA MET A 982 -19.31 -3.45 21.86
C MET A 982 -18.00 -2.92 21.27
N GLU A 983 -17.01 -3.79 21.05
CA GLU A 983 -15.77 -3.44 20.35
C GLU A 983 -16.05 -3.16 18.87
N ASP A 984 -16.86 -4.02 18.24
CA ASP A 984 -17.29 -3.86 16.85
C ASP A 984 -18.05 -2.54 16.67
N PHE A 985 -18.92 -2.17 17.62
CA PHE A 985 -19.60 -0.88 17.63
C PHE A 985 -18.62 0.30 17.63
N LEU A 986 -17.57 0.25 18.45
CA LEU A 986 -16.54 1.31 18.48
C LEU A 986 -15.75 1.36 17.17
N GLU A 987 -15.49 0.21 16.53
CA GLU A 987 -14.83 0.14 15.24
C GLU A 987 -15.66 0.72 14.12
N TRP A 988 -16.93 0.34 14.03
CA TRP A 988 -17.88 0.92 13.08
C TRP A 988 -17.93 2.44 13.25
N ARG A 989 -18.02 2.91 14.50
CA ARG A 989 -17.96 4.35 14.78
C ARG A 989 -16.65 4.98 14.34
N ARG A 990 -15.52 4.30 14.50
CA ARG A 990 -14.22 4.80 14.04
C ARG A 990 -14.23 4.98 12.51
N LYS A 991 -14.66 3.96 11.76
CA LYS A 991 -14.73 3.97 10.29
C LYS A 991 -15.73 4.99 9.74
N GLU A 992 -16.86 5.23 10.40
CA GLU A 992 -17.85 6.24 9.98
C GLU A 992 -17.48 7.68 10.40
N MET A 993 -16.50 7.84 11.30
CA MET A 993 -16.09 9.14 11.83
C MET A 993 -14.81 9.69 11.17
N ILE A 994 -14.47 9.23 9.96
CA ILE A 994 -13.26 9.61 9.22
C ILE A 994 -13.05 11.13 9.04
N ASP A 995 -14.11 11.95 9.08
CA ASP A 995 -13.98 13.42 9.05
C ASP A 995 -13.24 14.01 10.26
N TYR A 996 -13.03 13.24 11.32
CA TYR A 996 -12.42 13.70 12.56
C TYR A 996 -10.93 13.33 12.60
N GLU A 997 -10.08 14.35 12.50
CA GLU A 997 -8.65 14.21 12.78
C GLU A 997 -8.39 13.67 14.20
N HIS A 998 -7.27 12.97 14.38
CA HIS A 998 -6.87 12.38 15.66
C HIS A 998 -7.95 11.48 16.30
N LEU A 999 -8.61 10.65 15.48
CA LEU A 999 -9.56 9.66 15.94
C LEU A 999 -8.86 8.34 16.28
N PHE A 1000 -8.62 8.13 17.57
CA PHE A 1000 -7.97 6.94 18.10
C PHE A 1000 -8.97 6.00 18.74
N ARG A 1001 -8.82 4.70 18.50
CA ARG A 1001 -9.47 3.63 19.25
C ARG A 1001 -8.44 2.88 20.08
N ALA A 1002 -8.79 2.49 21.30
CA ALA A 1002 -7.98 1.63 22.13
C ALA A 1002 -8.78 0.52 22.82
N GLU A 1003 -8.10 -0.58 23.08
CA GLU A 1003 -8.58 -1.71 23.86
C GLU A 1003 -7.68 -1.88 25.09
N VAL A 1004 -8.29 -1.90 26.27
CA VAL A 1004 -7.58 -2.02 27.55
C VAL A 1004 -8.17 -3.15 28.37
N ALA A 1005 -7.35 -4.08 28.82
CA ALA A 1005 -7.73 -5.06 29.82
C ALA A 1005 -7.26 -4.64 31.20
N VAL A 1006 -8.14 -4.72 32.20
CA VAL A 1006 -7.88 -4.41 33.60
C VAL A 1006 -8.27 -5.64 34.41
N GLY A 1007 -7.32 -6.31 35.03
CA GLY A 1007 -7.62 -7.62 35.61
C GLY A 1007 -6.67 -8.12 36.69
N SER A 1008 -7.09 -9.25 37.26
CA SER A 1008 -6.39 -10.04 38.27
C SER A 1008 -6.48 -11.53 37.90
N THR A 1009 -5.91 -12.41 38.73
CA THR A 1009 -6.14 -13.87 38.60
C THR A 1009 -7.61 -14.28 38.73
N ASN A 1010 -8.48 -13.40 39.26
CA ASN A 1010 -9.87 -13.70 39.62
C ASN A 1010 -10.90 -13.08 38.65
N GLY A 1011 -10.47 -12.36 37.61
CA GLY A 1011 -11.35 -11.76 36.59
C GLY A 1011 -10.65 -10.69 35.76
N VAL A 1012 -11.20 -10.36 34.60
CA VAL A 1012 -10.72 -9.30 33.70
C VAL A 1012 -11.91 -8.44 33.27
N ILE A 1013 -11.73 -7.13 33.29
CA ILE A 1013 -12.65 -6.14 32.75
C ILE A 1013 -12.00 -5.60 31.48
N GLU A 1014 -12.74 -5.59 30.38
CA GLU A 1014 -12.26 -5.03 29.12
C GLU A 1014 -12.91 -3.67 28.87
N LEU A 1015 -12.10 -2.70 28.45
CA LEU A 1015 -12.51 -1.34 28.17
C LEU A 1015 -12.18 -1.03 26.71
N GLY A 1016 -13.23 -0.73 25.94
CA GLY A 1016 -13.11 -0.15 24.62
C GLY A 1016 -13.16 1.38 24.72
N ILE A 1017 -12.26 2.08 24.08
CA ILE A 1017 -12.20 3.54 24.09
C ILE A 1017 -12.10 4.05 22.64
N LEU A 1018 -12.89 5.05 22.27
CA LEU A 1018 -12.74 5.80 21.03
C LEU A 1018 -12.69 7.29 21.37
N SER A 1019 -11.70 8.03 20.91
CA SER A 1019 -11.54 9.46 21.21
C SER A 1019 -11.23 10.21 19.92
N GLY A 1020 -12.07 11.20 19.59
CA GLY A 1020 -11.90 12.04 18.40
C GLY A 1020 -11.27 13.39 18.76
N GLN A 1021 -10.39 13.92 17.89
CA GLN A 1021 -9.69 15.19 18.10
C GLN A 1021 -8.77 15.19 19.35
N ASP A 1022 -8.24 14.02 19.73
CA ASP A 1022 -7.39 13.84 20.92
C ASP A 1022 -5.90 13.75 20.58
N VAL A 1023 -5.25 14.90 20.43
CA VAL A 1023 -3.81 15.00 20.13
C VAL A 1023 -2.90 14.37 21.19
N ASN A 1024 -3.39 14.18 22.42
CA ASN A 1024 -2.63 13.63 23.54
C ASN A 1024 -3.14 12.23 23.95
N PHE A 1025 -3.80 11.52 23.03
CA PHE A 1025 -4.49 10.27 23.32
C PHE A 1025 -3.61 9.25 24.04
N PHE A 1026 -2.45 8.90 23.47
CA PHE A 1026 -1.54 7.92 24.06
C PHE A 1026 -1.07 8.30 25.46
N GLY A 1027 -0.60 9.53 25.66
CA GLY A 1027 -0.13 9.98 26.97
C GLY A 1027 -1.26 10.04 28.01
N ARG A 1028 -2.48 10.40 27.58
CA ARG A 1028 -3.69 10.33 28.42
C ARG A 1028 -4.03 8.90 28.78
N LEU A 1029 -4.04 8.00 27.80
CA LEU A 1029 -4.35 6.57 27.98
C LEU A 1029 -3.38 5.93 28.98
N VAL A 1030 -2.06 6.11 28.78
CA VAL A 1030 -1.02 5.59 29.69
C VAL A 1030 -1.17 6.16 31.12
N ASN A 1031 -1.50 7.45 31.25
CA ASN A 1031 -1.72 8.05 32.57
C ASN A 1031 -2.99 7.51 33.24
N VAL A 1032 -4.08 7.34 32.48
CA VAL A 1032 -5.34 6.79 33.01
C VAL A 1032 -5.16 5.35 33.47
N THR A 1033 -4.51 4.50 32.68
CA THR A 1033 -4.25 3.11 33.07
C THR A 1033 -3.33 3.02 34.29
N SER A 1034 -2.25 3.83 34.34
CA SER A 1034 -1.37 3.91 35.52
C SER A 1034 -2.12 4.30 36.79
N LEU A 1035 -3.06 5.26 36.70
CA LEU A 1035 -3.91 5.67 37.82
C LEU A 1035 -4.88 4.56 38.23
N MET A 1036 -5.39 3.76 37.29
CA MET A 1036 -6.20 2.58 37.60
C MET A 1036 -5.41 1.56 38.41
N GLU A 1037 -4.18 1.24 38.01
CA GLU A 1037 -3.31 0.30 38.76
C GLU A 1037 -3.03 0.81 40.18
N GLU A 1038 -2.65 2.08 40.33
CA GLU A 1038 -2.32 2.67 41.63
C GLU A 1038 -3.50 2.61 42.63
N HIS A 1039 -4.73 2.80 42.13
CA HIS A 1039 -5.92 2.91 42.99
C HIS A 1039 -6.63 1.58 43.23
N THR A 1040 -6.59 0.66 42.27
CA THR A 1040 -7.29 -0.62 42.35
C THR A 1040 -6.38 -1.77 42.80
N GLY A 1041 -5.06 -1.65 42.57
CA GLY A 1041 -4.12 -2.75 42.74
C GLY A 1041 -4.22 -3.83 41.65
N LEU A 1042 -5.06 -3.63 40.63
CA LEU A 1042 -5.17 -4.50 39.45
C LEU A 1042 -4.04 -4.21 38.47
N THR A 1043 -3.76 -5.17 37.59
CA THR A 1043 -2.85 -4.99 36.45
C THR A 1043 -3.64 -4.48 35.26
N THR A 1044 -3.13 -3.45 34.59
CA THR A 1044 -3.68 -2.93 33.34
C THR A 1044 -2.80 -3.31 32.15
N LYS A 1045 -3.42 -3.58 31.02
CA LYS A 1045 -2.74 -3.88 29.77
C LYS A 1045 -3.46 -3.20 28.62
N ILE A 1046 -2.81 -2.23 27.99
CA ILE A 1046 -3.26 -1.66 26.72
C ILE A 1046 -2.97 -2.72 25.64
N LYS A 1047 -4.01 -3.33 25.08
CA LYS A 1047 -3.88 -4.41 24.10
C LYS A 1047 -3.61 -3.87 22.71
N LYS A 1048 -4.35 -2.83 22.33
CA LYS A 1048 -4.38 -2.29 20.98
C LYS A 1048 -4.70 -0.81 21.00
N VAL A 1049 -4.07 -0.06 20.11
CA VAL A 1049 -4.42 1.31 19.74
C VAL A 1049 -4.38 1.39 18.22
N GLU A 1050 -5.42 1.94 17.62
CA GLU A 1050 -5.56 2.09 16.16
C GLU A 1050 -6.07 3.47 15.78
N GLY A 1051 -5.55 3.97 14.66
CA GLY A 1051 -6.01 5.20 14.02
C GLY A 1051 -5.27 6.45 14.46
N GLY A 1052 -5.88 7.61 14.17
CA GLY A 1052 -5.38 8.93 14.51
C GLY A 1052 -4.23 9.42 13.64
N ILE A 1053 -4.57 10.14 12.58
CA ILE A 1053 -3.60 10.91 11.80
C ILE A 1053 -3.51 12.31 12.42
N GLU A 1054 -2.30 12.74 12.77
CA GLU A 1054 -2.02 14.16 13.01
C GLU A 1054 -1.92 14.86 11.66
N GLU A 1055 -2.90 15.70 11.34
CA GLU A 1055 -2.74 16.64 10.24
C GLU A 1055 -1.67 17.66 10.70
N ILE A 1056 -0.46 17.56 10.15
CA ILE A 1056 0.48 18.68 10.28
C ILE A 1056 -0.21 19.84 9.55
N PRO A 1057 -0.39 21.00 10.20
CA PRO A 1057 -1.17 22.10 9.65
C PRO A 1057 -0.81 22.38 8.19
N THR A 1058 -1.81 22.44 7.30
CA THR A 1058 -1.65 22.74 5.87
C THR A 1058 -0.92 24.07 5.57
N ASP A 1059 -0.68 24.90 6.58
CA ASP A 1059 0.12 26.13 6.51
C ASP A 1059 1.62 25.94 6.81
N GLN A 1060 2.07 24.76 7.23
CA GLN A 1060 3.49 24.40 7.29
C GLN A 1060 3.92 23.73 5.98
N GLU A 1061 4.60 24.48 5.13
CA GLU A 1061 5.31 23.90 3.98
C GLU A 1061 6.32 22.84 4.47
N SER A 1062 6.34 21.66 3.83
CA SER A 1062 7.38 20.64 4.04
C SER A 1062 8.75 21.30 4.03
N LYS A 1063 9.47 21.23 5.15
CA LYS A 1063 10.78 21.86 5.25
C LYS A 1063 11.74 21.17 4.30
N TRP A 1064 12.09 21.85 3.23
CA TRP A 1064 13.02 21.34 2.22
C TRP A 1064 14.46 21.49 2.73
N TYR A 1065 15.14 20.37 2.93
CA TYR A 1065 16.56 20.37 3.30
C TYR A 1065 17.44 20.41 2.04
N VAL A 1066 18.64 20.94 2.19
CA VAL A 1066 19.66 20.92 1.13
C VAL A 1066 20.96 20.38 1.70
N GLU A 1067 21.89 20.00 0.82
CA GLU A 1067 23.18 19.44 1.26
C GLU A 1067 23.92 20.33 2.27
N ASP A 1068 23.79 21.66 2.17
CA ASP A 1068 24.46 22.60 3.09
C ASP A 1068 23.93 22.56 4.54
N ASP A 1069 22.77 21.94 4.77
CA ASP A 1069 22.20 21.77 6.11
C ASP A 1069 22.89 20.65 6.92
N PHE A 1070 23.64 19.77 6.25
CA PHE A 1070 24.28 18.60 6.84
C PHE A 1070 25.79 18.82 7.10
N GLU A 1071 26.34 18.16 8.13
CA GLU A 1071 27.78 18.16 8.38
C GLU A 1071 28.50 17.24 7.38
N ARG A 1072 29.28 17.83 6.48
CA ARG A 1072 29.89 17.12 5.33
C ARG A 1072 31.41 17.20 5.31
N SER A 1073 32.03 17.97 6.21
CA SER A 1073 33.45 18.34 6.11
C SER A 1073 34.41 17.14 6.14
N GLU A 1074 34.17 16.16 7.01
CA GLU A 1074 34.99 14.95 7.09
C GLU A 1074 34.84 14.06 5.85
N GLY A 1075 33.60 13.88 5.38
CA GLY A 1075 33.28 13.12 4.17
C GLY A 1075 33.87 13.74 2.92
N GLU A 1076 33.73 15.05 2.74
CA GLU A 1076 34.32 15.80 1.62
C GLU A 1076 35.86 15.79 1.68
N SER A 1077 36.44 15.91 2.87
CA SER A 1077 37.89 15.80 3.05
C SER A 1077 38.41 14.41 2.69
N GLN A 1078 37.70 13.35 3.09
CA GLN A 1078 38.03 11.99 2.68
C GLN A 1078 37.92 11.87 1.16
N PHE A 1079 36.79 12.25 0.57
CA PHE A 1079 36.53 12.19 -0.88
C PHE A 1079 37.62 12.89 -1.69
N ALA A 1080 38.01 14.11 -1.30
CA ALA A 1080 39.06 14.88 -1.95
C ALA A 1080 40.46 14.27 -1.78
N GLY A 1081 40.70 13.53 -0.69
CA GLY A 1081 41.98 12.91 -0.36
C GLY A 1081 42.23 11.55 -1.04
N GLN A 1082 41.20 10.91 -1.60
CA GLN A 1082 41.30 9.58 -2.18
C GLN A 1082 42.23 9.52 -3.40
N ARG A 1083 43.06 8.48 -3.48
CA ARG A 1083 43.97 8.20 -4.60
C ARG A 1083 43.81 6.74 -5.03
N PRO A 1084 42.85 6.44 -5.92
CA PRO A 1084 42.66 5.09 -6.45
C PRO A 1084 43.84 4.71 -7.34
N LEU A 1085 44.47 3.58 -7.02
CA LEU A 1085 45.63 3.01 -7.70
C LEU A 1085 45.23 1.93 -8.71
N ALA A 1086 44.16 1.19 -8.42
CA ALA A 1086 43.71 0.05 -9.21
C ALA A 1086 42.21 -0.23 -8.97
N GLU A 1087 41.68 -1.15 -9.77
CA GLU A 1087 40.30 -1.63 -9.71
C GLU A 1087 40.30 -3.14 -9.44
N GLN A 1088 39.40 -3.57 -8.57
CA GLN A 1088 39.09 -4.97 -8.33
C GLN A 1088 37.67 -5.27 -8.79
N ASN A 1089 37.49 -6.33 -9.57
CA ASN A 1089 36.17 -6.88 -9.89
C ASN A 1089 36.06 -8.28 -9.30
N VAL A 1090 34.95 -8.57 -8.63
CA VAL A 1090 34.58 -9.91 -8.17
C VAL A 1090 33.37 -10.35 -8.97
N PHE A 1091 33.51 -11.46 -9.69
CA PHE A 1091 32.43 -12.08 -10.44
C PHE A 1091 32.02 -13.36 -9.74
N GLN A 1092 30.73 -13.55 -9.53
CA GLN A 1092 30.16 -14.81 -9.02
C GLN A 1092 29.16 -15.32 -10.05
N PHE A 1093 29.29 -16.58 -10.44
CA PHE A 1093 28.37 -17.19 -11.39
C PHE A 1093 28.19 -18.68 -11.09
N THR A 1094 27.04 -19.19 -11.46
CA THR A 1094 26.68 -20.61 -11.40
C THR A 1094 26.61 -21.19 -12.80
N ALA A 1095 26.79 -22.50 -12.89
CA ALA A 1095 26.63 -23.24 -14.12
C ALA A 1095 26.24 -24.69 -13.84
N THR A 1096 25.64 -25.34 -14.84
CA THR A 1096 25.11 -26.70 -14.70
C THR A 1096 26.23 -27.70 -14.39
N ARG A 1097 26.09 -28.39 -13.24
CA ARG A 1097 27.12 -29.27 -12.64
C ARG A 1097 27.70 -30.32 -13.57
N THR A 1098 26.92 -30.80 -14.54
CA THR A 1098 27.32 -31.91 -15.42
C THR A 1098 28.36 -31.52 -16.46
N GLU A 1099 28.60 -30.22 -16.68
CA GLU A 1099 29.44 -29.74 -17.78
C GLU A 1099 30.65 -28.88 -17.32
N LEU A 1100 30.68 -28.46 -16.06
CA LEU A 1100 31.83 -27.74 -15.50
C LEU A 1100 33.03 -28.67 -15.29
N SER A 1101 34.23 -28.21 -15.65
CA SER A 1101 35.48 -28.94 -15.40
C SER A 1101 36.67 -28.00 -15.25
N MET A 1102 37.70 -28.47 -14.54
CA MET A 1102 38.97 -27.75 -14.40
C MET A 1102 39.57 -27.38 -15.77
N ASP A 1103 39.59 -28.32 -16.72
CA ASP A 1103 40.15 -28.10 -18.06
C ASP A 1103 39.40 -26.99 -18.81
N LEU A 1104 38.06 -26.97 -18.70
CA LEU A 1104 37.23 -25.95 -19.33
C LEU A 1104 37.52 -24.55 -18.76
N LEU A 1105 37.58 -24.45 -17.43
CA LEU A 1105 37.82 -23.19 -16.72
C LEU A 1105 39.25 -22.70 -16.91
N GLU A 1106 40.25 -23.59 -16.91
CA GLU A 1106 41.64 -23.23 -17.20
C GLU A 1106 41.80 -22.71 -18.64
N GLU A 1107 41.16 -23.36 -19.62
CA GLU A 1107 41.17 -22.90 -21.00
C GLU A 1107 40.43 -21.56 -21.15
N ALA A 1108 39.27 -21.40 -20.51
CA ALA A 1108 38.54 -20.13 -20.50
C ALA A 1108 39.39 -18.98 -19.96
N MET A 1109 40.09 -19.23 -18.85
CA MET A 1109 40.97 -18.25 -18.20
C MET A 1109 42.18 -17.93 -19.08
N ARG A 1110 42.81 -18.95 -19.69
CA ARG A 1110 43.90 -18.77 -20.65
C ARG A 1110 43.47 -17.91 -21.83
N VAL A 1111 42.41 -18.29 -22.54
CA VAL A 1111 41.87 -17.57 -23.72
C VAL A 1111 41.59 -16.10 -23.40
N SER A 1112 41.08 -15.84 -22.20
CA SER A 1112 40.71 -14.49 -21.77
C SER A 1112 41.91 -13.58 -21.46
N LEU A 1113 43.06 -14.17 -21.10
CA LEU A 1113 44.32 -13.49 -20.79
C LEU A 1113 45.39 -13.56 -21.90
N LEU A 1114 45.11 -14.22 -23.05
CA LEU A 1114 46.09 -14.50 -24.12
C LEU A 1114 46.78 -13.28 -24.75
N GLU A 1115 46.22 -12.08 -24.63
CA GLU A 1115 46.82 -10.85 -25.19
C GLU A 1115 48.05 -10.37 -24.41
N HIS A 1116 48.33 -10.97 -23.24
CA HIS A 1116 49.42 -10.57 -22.36
C HIS A 1116 50.56 -11.58 -22.37
N THR A 1117 51.76 -11.11 -22.73
CA THR A 1117 52.93 -11.98 -22.98
C THR A 1117 53.64 -12.47 -21.71
N ASP A 1118 53.28 -11.97 -20.55
CA ASP A 1118 53.95 -12.15 -19.25
C ASP A 1118 53.09 -12.85 -18.18
N VAL A 1119 51.95 -13.44 -18.56
CA VAL A 1119 51.03 -14.12 -17.63
C VAL A 1119 51.62 -15.45 -17.17
N LYS A 1120 51.69 -15.64 -15.84
CA LYS A 1120 52.03 -16.92 -15.22
C LYS A 1120 50.79 -17.50 -14.55
N PHE A 1121 50.47 -18.75 -14.86
CA PHE A 1121 49.35 -19.49 -14.27
C PHE A 1121 49.88 -20.46 -13.22
N HIS A 1122 49.11 -20.62 -12.14
CA HIS A 1122 49.31 -21.66 -11.15
C HIS A 1122 47.96 -22.25 -10.78
N SER A 1123 47.80 -23.55 -11.02
CA SER A 1123 46.63 -24.31 -10.60
C SER A 1123 46.96 -25.10 -9.33
N TRP A 1124 45.97 -25.21 -8.45
CA TRP A 1124 46.11 -25.90 -7.19
C TRP A 1124 44.86 -26.72 -6.88
N HIS A 1125 45.04 -28.03 -6.65
CA HIS A 1125 43.97 -29.05 -6.60
C HIS A 1125 44.15 -30.10 -5.49
N ASP A 1126 45.16 -29.98 -4.63
CA ASP A 1126 45.60 -31.09 -3.76
C ASP A 1126 44.87 -31.21 -2.42
N LEU A 1127 43.98 -30.27 -2.03
CA LEU A 1127 43.43 -30.20 -0.66
C LEU A 1127 41.91 -30.29 -0.52
N VAL A 1128 41.14 -30.19 -1.61
CA VAL A 1128 39.67 -30.04 -1.65
C VAL A 1128 39.12 -30.59 -2.97
N ASP A 1129 37.80 -30.77 -3.09
CA ASP A 1129 37.19 -31.30 -4.32
C ASP A 1129 37.15 -30.27 -5.47
N GLY A 1130 37.15 -28.97 -5.13
CA GLY A 1130 37.28 -27.88 -6.10
C GLY A 1130 38.73 -27.57 -6.45
N PHE A 1131 38.95 -26.45 -7.13
CA PHE A 1131 40.30 -26.00 -7.48
C PHE A 1131 40.41 -24.48 -7.50
N ILE A 1132 41.66 -24.02 -7.41
CA ILE A 1132 42.01 -22.61 -7.52
C ILE A 1132 42.95 -22.45 -8.69
N LEU A 1133 42.65 -21.47 -9.53
CA LEU A 1133 43.53 -21.03 -10.60
C LEU A 1133 43.90 -19.57 -10.38
N ALA A 1134 45.15 -19.34 -10.01
CA ALA A 1134 45.69 -18.01 -9.86
C ALA A 1134 46.56 -17.65 -11.08
N SER A 1135 46.48 -16.40 -11.51
CA SER A 1135 47.47 -15.82 -12.42
C SER A 1135 47.95 -14.47 -11.97
N VAL A 1136 49.17 -14.17 -12.41
CA VAL A 1136 49.86 -12.92 -12.14
C VAL A 1136 50.50 -12.43 -13.44
N SER A 1137 50.36 -11.13 -13.71
CA SER A 1137 50.99 -10.41 -14.81
C SER A 1137 51.37 -8.99 -14.39
N SER A 1138 52.02 -8.24 -15.28
CA SER A 1138 52.26 -6.80 -15.10
C SER A 1138 50.98 -5.97 -14.97
N LEU A 1139 49.85 -6.44 -15.50
CA LEU A 1139 48.57 -5.75 -15.41
C LEU A 1139 47.82 -5.99 -14.10
N GLY A 1140 48.15 -7.06 -13.36
CA GLY A 1140 47.52 -7.36 -12.08
C GLY A 1140 47.44 -8.86 -11.77
N THR A 1141 46.39 -9.26 -11.04
CA THR A 1141 46.20 -10.64 -10.58
C THR A 1141 44.78 -11.10 -10.80
N THR A 1142 44.62 -12.36 -11.16
CA THR A 1142 43.31 -13.02 -11.24
C THR A 1142 43.34 -14.27 -10.37
N ALA A 1143 42.33 -14.48 -9.54
CA ALA A 1143 42.11 -15.72 -8.81
C ALA A 1143 40.71 -16.24 -9.15
N LEU A 1144 40.66 -17.42 -9.76
CA LEU A 1144 39.44 -18.17 -10.01
C LEU A 1144 39.35 -19.29 -8.97
N VAL A 1145 38.21 -19.36 -8.30
CA VAL A 1145 37.87 -20.39 -7.32
C VAL A 1145 36.64 -21.12 -7.83
N TRP A 1146 36.74 -22.42 -8.05
CA TRP A 1146 35.59 -23.28 -8.30
C TRP A 1146 35.37 -24.14 -7.06
N ASP A 1147 34.12 -24.19 -6.59
CA ASP A 1147 33.71 -24.92 -5.39
C ASP A 1147 33.78 -26.45 -5.54
N GLY A 1148 33.93 -26.97 -6.77
CA GLY A 1148 33.88 -28.39 -7.11
C GLY A 1148 32.48 -28.89 -7.50
N LEU A 1149 31.49 -27.99 -7.51
CA LEU A 1149 30.10 -28.23 -7.87
C LEU A 1149 29.69 -27.27 -9.00
N GLU A 1150 28.93 -26.23 -8.70
CA GLU A 1150 28.26 -25.36 -9.68
C GLU A 1150 28.77 -23.92 -9.63
N SER A 1151 29.39 -23.49 -8.53
CA SER A 1151 29.72 -22.08 -8.29
C SER A 1151 31.16 -21.75 -8.60
N VAL A 1152 31.37 -20.64 -9.31
CA VAL A 1152 32.70 -20.10 -9.60
C VAL A 1152 32.78 -18.63 -9.18
N VAL A 1153 33.87 -18.30 -8.48
CA VAL A 1153 34.20 -16.93 -8.07
C VAL A 1153 35.48 -16.51 -8.78
N ILE A 1154 35.46 -15.34 -9.42
CA ILE A 1154 36.64 -14.76 -10.07
C ILE A 1154 36.93 -13.39 -9.45
N ASN A 1155 38.05 -13.31 -8.72
CA ASN A 1155 38.59 -12.07 -8.18
C ASN A 1155 39.69 -11.55 -9.12
N ILE A 1156 39.44 -10.44 -9.80
CA ILE A 1156 40.38 -9.77 -10.71
C ILE A 1156 40.78 -8.45 -10.09
N PHE A 1157 42.09 -8.24 -9.93
CA PHE A 1157 42.67 -6.94 -9.62
C PHE A 1157 43.46 -6.48 -10.82
N CYS A 1158 43.23 -5.26 -11.31
CA CYS A 1158 43.94 -4.70 -12.44
C CYS A 1158 44.23 -3.20 -12.26
N TYR A 1159 45.39 -2.76 -12.75
CA TYR A 1159 45.74 -1.34 -12.82
C TYR A 1159 44.99 -0.58 -13.93
N GLU A 1160 44.47 -1.31 -14.92
CA GLU A 1160 43.80 -0.77 -16.11
C GLU A 1160 42.39 -1.36 -16.26
N SER A 1161 41.35 -0.56 -16.04
CA SER A 1161 39.95 -1.02 -16.08
C SER A 1161 39.53 -1.64 -17.42
N GLU A 1162 40.09 -1.16 -18.55
CA GLU A 1162 39.79 -1.68 -19.90
C GLU A 1162 40.17 -3.16 -20.07
N ALA A 1163 41.22 -3.61 -19.37
CA ALA A 1163 41.67 -4.99 -19.41
C ALA A 1163 40.68 -5.95 -18.71
N ILE A 1164 40.02 -5.49 -17.63
CA ILE A 1164 39.00 -6.27 -16.92
C ILE A 1164 37.77 -6.48 -17.80
N GLU A 1165 37.31 -5.43 -18.48
CA GLU A 1165 36.13 -5.55 -19.35
C GLU A 1165 36.40 -6.44 -20.56
N SER A 1166 37.61 -6.34 -21.13
CA SER A 1166 38.08 -7.24 -22.20
C SER A 1166 38.15 -8.70 -21.73
N PHE A 1167 38.64 -8.94 -20.50
CA PHE A 1167 38.63 -10.27 -19.88
C PHE A 1167 37.18 -10.78 -19.75
N ARG A 1168 36.27 -9.99 -19.16
CA ARG A 1168 34.89 -10.39 -18.91
C ARG A 1168 34.18 -10.81 -20.20
N ILE A 1169 34.26 -9.98 -21.24
CA ILE A 1169 33.62 -10.25 -22.53
C ILE A 1169 34.14 -11.57 -23.11
N ARG A 1170 35.47 -11.77 -23.12
CA ARG A 1170 36.07 -13.00 -23.66
C ARG A 1170 35.75 -14.24 -22.83
N PHE A 1171 35.83 -14.13 -21.51
CA PHE A 1171 35.62 -15.23 -20.59
C PHE A 1171 34.20 -15.77 -20.67
N PHE A 1172 33.20 -14.90 -20.50
CA PHE A 1172 31.81 -15.32 -20.57
C PHE A 1172 31.36 -15.68 -21.99
N ALA A 1173 31.90 -15.04 -23.04
CA ALA A 1173 31.62 -15.48 -24.41
C ALA A 1173 32.18 -16.88 -24.69
N PHE A 1174 33.37 -17.21 -24.17
CA PHE A 1174 33.94 -18.55 -24.31
C PHE A 1174 33.10 -19.60 -23.57
N LEU A 1175 32.67 -19.32 -22.34
CA LEU A 1175 31.86 -20.24 -21.55
C LEU A 1175 30.45 -20.42 -22.13
N ARG A 1176 29.75 -19.34 -22.49
CA ARG A 1176 28.38 -19.39 -23.07
C ARG A 1176 28.31 -20.15 -24.39
N ASN A 1177 29.42 -20.26 -25.12
CA ASN A 1177 29.50 -21.08 -26.32
C ASN A 1177 29.56 -22.59 -26.04
N LYS A 1178 29.73 -22.99 -24.78
CA LYS A 1178 30.00 -24.37 -24.38
C LYS A 1178 29.06 -24.89 -23.30
N ILE A 1179 28.67 -24.05 -22.35
CA ILE A 1179 27.85 -24.36 -21.19
C ILE A 1179 26.89 -23.21 -20.88
N GLU A 1180 25.81 -23.51 -20.18
CA GLU A 1180 24.92 -22.50 -19.62
C GLU A 1180 25.54 -21.90 -18.35
N VAL A 1181 25.60 -20.57 -18.29
CA VAL A 1181 26.17 -19.81 -17.16
C VAL A 1181 25.23 -18.69 -16.78
N GLU A 1182 24.98 -18.56 -15.49
CA GLU A 1182 24.18 -17.49 -14.90
C GLU A 1182 25.07 -16.62 -14.02
N LEU A 1183 25.18 -15.33 -14.35
CA LEU A 1183 25.97 -14.38 -13.57
C LEU A 1183 25.15 -13.94 -12.37
N GLU A 1184 25.48 -14.44 -11.18
CA GLU A 1184 24.84 -14.03 -9.93
C GLU A 1184 25.22 -12.60 -9.54
N SER A 1185 26.51 -12.26 -9.66
CA SER A 1185 26.98 -10.93 -9.27
C SER A 1185 28.21 -10.41 -10.01
N ARG A 1186 28.29 -9.08 -10.05
CA ARG A 1186 29.48 -8.32 -10.45
C ARG A 1186 29.70 -7.16 -9.48
N ASP A 1187 30.68 -7.33 -8.60
CA ASP A 1187 31.04 -6.32 -7.62
C ASP A 1187 32.33 -5.60 -8.04
N VAL A 1188 32.34 -4.26 -7.99
CA VAL A 1188 33.47 -3.43 -8.45
C VAL A 1188 33.98 -2.53 -7.33
N PHE A 1189 35.18 -2.82 -6.85
CA PHE A 1189 35.83 -2.13 -5.74
C PHE A 1189 37.08 -1.37 -6.20
N PRO A 1190 37.27 -0.11 -5.76
CA PRO A 1190 38.56 0.54 -5.93
C PRO A 1190 39.60 0.00 -4.93
N ARG A 1191 40.88 0.28 -5.21
CA ARG A 1191 42.00 0.08 -4.28
C ARG A 1191 42.90 1.29 -4.30
N GLY A 1192 43.39 1.72 -3.14
CA GLY A 1192 44.37 2.81 -3.09
C GLY A 1192 44.55 3.45 -1.72
N ILE A 1193 44.96 4.72 -1.73
CA ILE A 1193 45.40 5.45 -0.53
C ILE A 1193 44.45 6.61 -0.25
N GLY A 1194 44.25 6.92 1.03
CA GLY A 1194 43.30 7.91 1.49
C GLY A 1194 41.93 7.30 1.74
N ARG A 1195 41.88 6.05 2.22
CA ARG A 1195 40.66 5.28 2.54
C ARG A 1195 39.69 5.28 1.37
N VAL A 1196 40.15 4.71 0.26
CA VAL A 1196 39.48 4.83 -1.05
C VAL A 1196 38.15 4.08 -1.04
N VAL A 1197 37.11 4.77 -1.49
CA VAL A 1197 35.74 4.29 -1.69
C VAL A 1197 35.33 4.43 -3.16
N ASN A 1198 35.88 5.43 -3.86
CA ASN A 1198 35.53 5.82 -5.21
C ASN A 1198 36.53 5.36 -6.28
N LEU A 1199 36.06 5.10 -7.50
CA LEU A 1199 36.92 4.75 -8.62
C LEU A 1199 37.62 5.98 -9.22
N LYS A 1200 38.68 5.72 -10.01
CA LYS A 1200 39.28 6.60 -11.03
C LYS A 1200 38.30 7.64 -11.60
N LYS A 1201 37.24 7.11 -12.18
CA LYS A 1201 36.23 7.84 -12.93
C LYS A 1201 35.33 8.72 -12.06
N ASP A 1202 35.09 8.33 -10.81
CA ASP A 1202 34.16 9.01 -9.91
C ASP A 1202 34.77 10.29 -9.30
N LEU A 1203 36.09 10.34 -9.12
CA LEU A 1203 36.83 11.48 -8.56
C LEU A 1203 37.02 12.65 -9.55
N LYS A 1204 36.52 12.53 -10.79
CA LYS A 1204 36.48 13.68 -11.71
C LYS A 1204 35.44 14.66 -11.17
N VAL A 1205 35.92 15.68 -10.44
CA VAL A 1205 35.09 16.72 -9.82
C VAL A 1205 34.13 17.33 -10.83
N TRP A 1206 32.84 17.28 -10.49
CA TRP A 1206 31.77 18.01 -11.17
C TRP A 1206 31.98 19.51 -10.90
N LYS A 1207 32.66 20.21 -11.80
CA LYS A 1207 32.78 21.67 -11.73
C LYS A 1207 31.47 22.31 -12.20
N ASN A 1208 30.71 22.82 -11.22
CA ASN A 1208 29.75 23.92 -11.31
C ASN A 1208 28.32 23.59 -11.82
N LEU A 1209 27.40 23.30 -10.88
CA LEU A 1209 25.96 23.59 -11.05
C LEU A 1209 25.73 25.08 -11.35
N SER A 1210 26.62 25.96 -10.86
CA SER A 1210 26.56 27.41 -11.06
C SER A 1210 26.93 27.90 -12.48
N ASN A 1211 27.61 27.10 -13.32
CA ASN A 1211 28.03 27.54 -14.67
C ASN A 1211 27.06 27.12 -15.78
N ALA A 1212 26.08 26.27 -15.52
CA ALA A 1212 25.06 25.90 -16.51
C ALA A 1212 24.22 27.11 -16.98
N ASN A 1213 24.17 28.18 -16.18
CA ASN A 1213 23.55 29.46 -16.55
C ASN A 1213 24.35 30.33 -17.54
N SER A 1214 25.57 29.93 -17.92
CA SER A 1214 26.43 30.73 -18.81
C SER A 1214 26.62 30.15 -20.22
N GLY A 1215 26.04 28.99 -20.52
CA GLY A 1215 26.22 28.27 -21.79
C GLY A 1215 25.22 28.60 -22.91
N LEU A 1216 24.24 29.48 -22.66
CA LEU A 1216 23.20 29.84 -23.63
C LEU A 1216 23.50 31.09 -24.48
N ASP A 1217 24.62 31.79 -24.22
CA ASP A 1217 25.03 32.97 -24.99
C ASP A 1217 26.49 32.83 -25.49
N SER A 1218 26.79 31.87 -26.38
CA SER A 1218 27.90 31.98 -27.36
C SER A 1218 28.12 30.71 -28.19
N GLN A 1219 27.16 30.37 -29.06
CA GLN A 1219 27.49 29.65 -30.29
C GLN A 1219 26.77 30.27 -31.49
N THR A 1220 27.19 31.50 -31.82
CA THR A 1220 27.29 31.93 -33.21
C THR A 1220 28.78 32.11 -33.53
N SER A 1221 29.18 31.62 -34.71
CA SER A 1221 30.51 31.69 -35.34
C SER A 1221 31.44 30.45 -35.26
N SER A 1222 31.31 29.67 -36.33
CA SER A 1222 32.36 29.22 -37.26
C SER A 1222 33.30 28.04 -36.93
N SER A 1223 33.29 27.14 -37.92
CA SER A 1223 34.26 26.15 -38.43
C SER A 1223 34.45 24.84 -37.68
#